data_AF-A0A949YS98-F1
#
_entry.id   AF-A0A949YS98-F1
#
_cell.length_a   1.000
_cell.length_b   1.000
_cell.length_c   1.000
_cell.angle_alpha   90.00
_cell.angle_beta   90.00
_cell.angle_gamma   90.00
#
_symmetry.space_group_name_H-M   'P 1'
#
loop_
_entity.id
_entity.type
_entity.pdbx_description
1 polymer ?
#
loop_
_entity_poly.entity_id
_entity_poly.type
_entity_poly.pdbx_seq_one_letter_code
_entity_poly.pdbx_strand_id
1 'polypeptide(L)'
;MTNNRLLRVSLVVACLGLATLSRAQTEPRTSLSTPPIPSNSPPEVSASPSLVDPNKPLETSAGLHQFGVTSNGPKVVREITTNGFVQTSPNFLHTEPRGAYLPGHGDGSWNYTSTNTNPTAGPVGPAGWSSITTAAGYSINSPFNITTPAINLSSMLSVNYTPAVPEQIVNNGHQIRVHFNFSTSDTVTLGGRVYTLSQFHFHDPAENTLHGYVYPMEVHFVNVSATGAETVLAVFLKLGAHNDALDPVLNAASAKLTAANSQTTIKSPIDFSGLLPSNKQGWYLHGSLTTPPLSLPVNWFVFQTPITLDAKQLAEYERVASSAGFLPNARPTKPLKPSQPEVELVLTYGSEKQKWIDEVTRQFNASGRTLPSGERIKVVAVPVGSGEMIDEVLTQRRKAHLVSPAASAFILLGNAESRENGQGDLIGPTTDLVSSPVVVAMWREMAEAIGWPGKSLQWRDIFECARDASQWRRVSKPEWGSFKFGHTDPDLSNSGLDALFAETYAALGKFDGVTQQDISNQLNKVSSYLHEVEHSIVHYGTSSGFLADRMFTQGPGYLSAAIMYENLVIQANEAARQRNPAVELPRIVAIYPAEGTFPSAHPIGVVQRPWVTEKHRQASRLYIDFLLQRPQQELALRFGFRPSNDQQGIDLKPMLRPEFGVSPAQPRKFLRPPPAPAIRLIQDVWRRNKRNADIVLAVDTSASMEGEKIRGAEAAAKAFIDLLGPRDSLSALIFGAKVKWMSRDIRMDPQGKEQAKRSIDHLIANGDSALFQAIDAAYQFLLARDPSRTRALIVLSDGKDIKSSPPLEKLFDKLDRANRSGGSILVFTILYGSDADPEALRELAKRTNGKYYKGSPSFPGIERRENIDSIHKVFTDLATFF
;
A
#
# COMPACT_ATOMS: atom_id res chain seq x y z
N MET A 1 25.88 -50.88 -44.43
CA MET A 1 24.61 -51.38 -43.86
C MET A 1 23.81 -50.13 -43.51
N THR A 2 22.89 -49.67 -44.38
CA THR A 2 21.47 -50.08 -44.47
C THR A 2 20.68 -49.79 -43.20
N ASN A 3 19.50 -49.16 -43.17
CA ASN A 3 18.61 -48.46 -44.12
C ASN A 3 17.54 -47.75 -43.22
N ASN A 4 16.65 -46.82 -43.58
CA ASN A 4 16.18 -46.20 -44.83
C ASN A 4 15.65 -44.78 -44.46
N ARG A 5 15.76 -43.74 -45.32
CA ARG A 5 14.68 -43.17 -46.20
C ARG A 5 13.34 -42.84 -45.51
N LEU A 6 12.60 -41.76 -45.79
CA LEU A 6 12.68 -40.53 -46.63
C LEU A 6 11.55 -39.57 -46.08
N LEU A 7 11.32 -38.29 -46.44
CA LEU A 7 11.70 -37.42 -47.57
C LEU A 7 12.23 -36.04 -47.09
N ARG A 8 12.73 -35.24 -48.05
CA ARG A 8 13.08 -33.80 -47.98
C ARG A 8 12.32 -33.03 -49.09
N VAL A 9 12.66 -31.74 -49.27
CA VAL A 9 12.46 -30.86 -50.46
C VAL A 9 11.14 -30.09 -50.48
N SER A 10 11.05 -28.77 -50.74
CA SER A 10 11.96 -27.58 -50.70
C SER A 10 11.03 -26.33 -50.70
N LEU A 11 11.32 -25.10 -50.25
CA LEU A 11 12.49 -24.19 -50.26
C LEU A 11 12.81 -23.54 -51.64
N VAL A 12 13.13 -22.23 -51.62
CA VAL A 12 13.68 -21.37 -52.71
C VAL A 12 12.65 -20.86 -53.76
N VAL A 13 12.65 -19.61 -54.27
CA VAL A 13 12.89 -18.23 -53.72
C VAL A 13 12.60 -17.15 -54.82
N ALA A 14 12.52 -15.87 -54.43
CA ALA A 14 12.70 -14.65 -55.26
C ALA A 14 11.56 -14.08 -56.17
N CYS A 15 11.05 -12.91 -55.73
CA CYS A 15 11.19 -11.59 -56.39
C CYS A 15 10.30 -11.11 -57.57
N LEU A 16 9.71 -9.92 -57.31
CA LEU A 16 9.61 -8.70 -58.15
C LEU A 16 8.81 -8.71 -59.48
N GLY A 17 7.81 -7.82 -59.54
CA GLY A 17 7.12 -7.36 -60.75
C GLY A 17 6.05 -6.31 -60.42
N LEU A 18 6.13 -5.12 -61.00
CA LEU A 18 5.24 -3.97 -60.74
C LEU A 18 4.30 -3.66 -61.92
N ALA A 19 3.28 -2.83 -61.64
CA ALA A 19 2.58 -1.89 -62.55
C ALA A 19 1.17 -2.23 -63.09
N THR A 20 0.15 -1.79 -62.33
CA THR A 20 -0.94 -0.84 -62.73
C THR A 20 -1.81 -1.00 -63.99
N LEU A 21 -3.11 -0.63 -63.82
CA LEU A 21 -4.17 -0.18 -64.77
C LEU A 21 -5.38 -1.16 -64.89
N SER A 22 -6.65 -0.75 -65.13
CA SER A 22 -7.37 0.52 -64.90
C SER A 22 -8.89 0.41 -65.21
N ARG A 23 -9.75 0.55 -64.17
CA ARG A 23 -11.08 1.24 -64.16
C ARG A 23 -12.31 0.69 -64.95
N ALA A 24 -13.49 1.06 -64.45
CA ALA A 24 -14.85 1.06 -65.06
C ALA A 24 -15.58 -0.30 -65.23
N GLN A 25 -16.93 -0.40 -65.33
CA GLN A 25 -18.11 0.26 -64.68
C GLN A 25 -19.39 -0.26 -65.40
N THR A 26 -20.52 -0.52 -64.70
CA THR A 26 -21.94 -0.15 -65.04
C THR A 26 -23.00 -0.99 -64.27
N GLU A 27 -24.16 -0.38 -63.93
CA GLU A 27 -25.42 -1.05 -63.54
C GLU A 27 -26.29 -1.44 -64.77
N PRO A 28 -27.50 -2.06 -64.62
CA PRO A 28 -28.73 -1.25 -64.45
C PRO A 28 -29.84 -1.85 -63.52
N ARG A 29 -30.99 -1.16 -63.42
CA ARG A 29 -32.16 -1.38 -62.52
C ARG A 29 -33.43 -1.91 -63.26
N THR A 30 -34.50 -2.33 -62.54
CA THR A 30 -35.86 -1.65 -62.49
C THR A 30 -37.06 -2.45 -61.87
N SER A 31 -37.89 -1.76 -61.04
CA SER A 31 -39.41 -1.79 -60.96
C SER A 31 -40.17 -3.03 -60.37
N LEU A 32 -41.47 -3.05 -59.95
CA LEU A 32 -42.50 -2.04 -59.52
C LEU A 32 -43.78 -2.70 -58.86
N SER A 33 -44.77 -1.86 -58.44
CA SER A 33 -46.25 -2.10 -58.28
C SER A 33 -46.88 -2.50 -56.90
N THR A 34 -48.18 -2.16 -56.71
CA THR A 34 -49.01 -2.11 -55.44
C THR A 34 -50.56 -2.05 -55.76
N PRO A 35 -51.58 -1.80 -54.84
CA PRO A 35 -51.62 -1.87 -53.34
C PRO A 35 -52.67 -2.62 -52.40
N PRO A 36 -54.04 -2.67 -52.50
CA PRO A 36 -54.88 -2.05 -51.41
C PRO A 36 -56.19 -2.72 -50.81
N ILE A 37 -56.59 -2.30 -49.58
CA ILE A 37 -57.98 -1.97 -49.04
C ILE A 37 -59.00 -3.12 -48.69
N PRO A 38 -59.95 -3.05 -47.68
CA PRO A 38 -60.06 -2.35 -46.35
C PRO A 38 -60.86 -3.08 -45.17
N SER A 39 -61.15 -2.34 -44.06
CA SER A 39 -62.41 -2.33 -43.20
C SER A 39 -62.50 -2.93 -41.75
N ASN A 40 -63.07 -2.13 -40.82
CA ASN A 40 -64.03 -2.42 -39.69
C ASN A 40 -63.69 -3.41 -38.53
N SER A 41 -64.27 -3.39 -37.30
CA SER A 41 -65.08 -2.40 -36.49
C SER A 41 -65.18 -2.77 -34.97
N PRO A 42 -65.60 -1.84 -34.05
CA PRO A 42 -65.87 -2.04 -32.59
C PRO A 42 -67.38 -2.41 -32.28
N PRO A 43 -68.00 -2.40 -31.05
CA PRO A 43 -67.64 -1.80 -29.72
C PRO A 43 -68.14 -2.49 -28.38
N GLU A 44 -68.11 -1.73 -27.26
CA GLU A 44 -68.92 -1.72 -25.99
C GLU A 44 -68.69 -2.56 -24.68
N VAL A 45 -68.33 -1.82 -23.61
CA VAL A 45 -68.93 -1.70 -22.23
C VAL A 45 -69.09 -2.89 -21.25
N SER A 46 -68.43 -2.79 -20.07
CA SER A 46 -69.03 -2.80 -18.70
C SER A 46 -67.96 -2.59 -17.61
N ALA A 47 -68.32 -2.47 -16.31
CA ALA A 47 -67.43 -1.93 -15.27
C ALA A 47 -67.59 -2.50 -13.84
N SER A 48 -66.58 -2.25 -13.00
CA SER A 48 -66.57 -2.35 -11.53
C SER A 48 -66.36 -3.79 -10.95
N PRO A 49 -66.05 -3.97 -9.65
CA PRO A 49 -64.66 -4.24 -9.29
C PRO A 49 -64.45 -5.52 -8.45
N SER A 50 -63.23 -6.07 -8.44
CA SER A 50 -62.87 -7.22 -7.58
C SER A 50 -61.40 -7.24 -7.16
N LEU A 51 -61.17 -7.79 -5.97
CA LEU A 51 -59.90 -7.88 -5.26
C LEU A 51 -58.83 -8.64 -6.08
N VAL A 52 -57.58 -8.18 -6.05
CA VAL A 52 -56.44 -8.85 -6.70
C VAL A 52 -55.71 -9.76 -5.71
N ASP A 53 -55.48 -11.00 -6.13
CA ASP A 53 -54.76 -12.05 -5.42
C ASP A 53 -53.27 -11.69 -5.23
N PRO A 54 -52.70 -11.74 -4.00
CA PRO A 54 -51.30 -11.41 -3.74
C PRO A 54 -50.27 -12.40 -4.33
N ASN A 55 -50.70 -13.57 -4.85
CA ASN A 55 -49.79 -14.60 -5.38
C ASN A 55 -49.72 -14.68 -6.92
N LYS A 56 -50.31 -13.73 -7.66
CA LYS A 56 -50.25 -13.74 -9.13
C LYS A 56 -49.07 -12.89 -9.67
N PRO A 57 -48.17 -13.45 -10.51
CA PRO A 57 -47.12 -12.67 -11.16
C PRO A 57 -47.68 -11.59 -12.10
N LEU A 58 -47.07 -10.40 -12.06
CA LEU A 58 -47.34 -9.31 -13.00
C LEU A 58 -46.51 -9.50 -14.27
N GLU A 59 -47.03 -10.27 -15.22
CA GLU A 59 -46.54 -10.23 -16.60
C GLU A 59 -47.10 -9.02 -17.33
N THR A 60 -46.22 -8.09 -17.72
CA THR A 60 -46.40 -7.22 -18.89
C THR A 60 -45.11 -7.19 -19.69
N SER A 61 -45.23 -7.33 -21.01
CA SER A 61 -44.10 -7.51 -21.91
C SER A 61 -43.89 -6.29 -22.83
N ALA A 62 -42.61 -5.99 -23.08
CA ALA A 62 -42.05 -5.19 -24.19
C ALA A 62 -42.83 -3.94 -24.68
N GLY A 63 -42.32 -2.75 -24.34
CA GLY A 63 -42.64 -1.49 -25.03
C GLY A 63 -41.48 -0.50 -24.93
N LEU A 64 -41.05 0.08 -26.05
CA LEU A 64 -39.98 1.11 -26.06
C LEU A 64 -40.55 2.50 -25.74
N HIS A 65 -39.76 3.31 -25.05
CA HIS A 65 -39.90 4.77 -25.06
C HIS A 65 -38.66 5.40 -25.71
N GLN A 66 -38.88 6.39 -26.59
CA GLN A 66 -37.88 6.84 -27.56
C GLN A 66 -38.01 8.36 -27.84
N PHE A 67 -37.06 9.15 -27.34
CA PHE A 67 -36.78 10.55 -27.70
C PHE A 67 -35.27 10.80 -27.49
N GLY A 68 -34.57 11.74 -28.12
CA GLY A 68 -34.89 12.71 -29.17
C GLY A 68 -33.60 13.46 -29.58
N VAL A 69 -33.54 14.09 -30.76
CA VAL A 69 -32.27 14.59 -31.35
C VAL A 69 -32.37 16.02 -31.88
N THR A 70 -31.41 16.89 -31.51
CA THR A 70 -30.84 17.96 -32.37
C THR A 70 -29.51 18.51 -31.82
N SER A 71 -28.89 19.45 -32.54
CA SER A 71 -27.46 19.82 -32.52
C SER A 71 -27.07 21.00 -31.61
N ASN A 72 -25.74 21.13 -31.41
CA ASN A 72 -25.00 22.20 -30.72
C ASN A 72 -24.99 22.14 -29.18
N GLY A 73 -23.86 22.53 -28.58
CA GLY A 73 -23.62 22.54 -27.12
C GLY A 73 -23.15 21.21 -26.50
N PRO A 74 -22.34 21.23 -25.42
CA PRO A 74 -21.91 20.03 -24.69
C PRO A 74 -23.04 19.44 -23.82
N LYS A 75 -23.05 18.12 -23.64
CA LYS A 75 -24.19 17.35 -23.09
C LYS A 75 -23.73 16.21 -22.19
N VAL A 76 -24.38 15.98 -21.05
CA VAL A 76 -24.18 14.79 -20.20
C VAL A 76 -25.46 14.32 -19.50
N VAL A 77 -25.87 13.08 -19.78
CA VAL A 77 -26.22 12.03 -18.81
C VAL A 77 -25.66 10.71 -19.38
N ARG A 78 -25.35 9.72 -18.53
CA ARG A 78 -24.92 8.38 -18.94
C ARG A 78 -25.88 7.33 -18.40
N GLU A 79 -26.75 6.82 -19.27
CA GLU A 79 -27.56 5.63 -19.00
C GLU A 79 -26.96 4.42 -19.76
N ILE A 80 -27.09 3.21 -19.19
CA ILE A 80 -26.50 2.00 -19.75
C ILE A 80 -27.57 1.19 -20.48
N THR A 81 -27.37 0.97 -21.78
CA THR A 81 -28.16 0.01 -22.57
C THR A 81 -27.25 -1.10 -23.12
N THR A 82 -27.85 -2.23 -23.49
CA THR A 82 -27.14 -3.44 -23.95
C THR A 82 -26.29 -3.26 -25.21
N ASN A 83 -26.51 -2.20 -25.99
CA ASN A 83 -25.79 -1.93 -27.24
C ASN A 83 -24.87 -0.68 -27.16
N GLY A 84 -24.67 -0.11 -25.97
CA GLY A 84 -23.86 1.10 -25.77
C GLY A 84 -24.67 2.37 -25.51
N PHE A 85 -23.97 3.52 -25.48
CA PHE A 85 -24.54 4.79 -25.05
C PHE A 85 -25.40 5.47 -26.13
N VAL A 86 -26.59 5.93 -25.74
CA VAL A 86 -27.42 6.87 -26.52
C VAL A 86 -27.66 8.12 -25.66
N GLN A 87 -27.67 9.29 -26.29
CA GLN A 87 -27.56 10.60 -25.62
C GLN A 87 -28.89 11.36 -25.62
N THR A 88 -29.49 11.52 -24.44
CA THR A 88 -30.66 12.36 -24.16
C THR A 88 -30.34 13.49 -23.17
N SER A 89 -31.30 14.38 -22.93
CA SER A 89 -31.18 15.47 -21.95
C SER A 89 -31.10 14.96 -20.51
N PRO A 90 -30.53 15.75 -19.56
CA PRO A 90 -30.65 15.44 -18.14
C PRO A 90 -32.10 15.52 -17.66
N ASN A 91 -32.75 14.36 -17.58
CA ASN A 91 -34.01 14.17 -16.86
C ASN A 91 -33.72 14.21 -15.35
N PHE A 92 -33.64 15.43 -14.81
CA PHE A 92 -33.50 15.65 -13.37
C PHE A 92 -34.71 15.11 -12.61
N LEU A 93 -34.47 14.51 -11.44
CA LEU A 93 -35.52 13.89 -10.65
C LEU A 93 -36.32 14.98 -9.92
N HIS A 94 -37.63 14.99 -10.13
CA HIS A 94 -38.54 16.09 -9.76
C HIS A 94 -39.69 15.68 -8.84
N THR A 95 -39.70 14.42 -8.39
CA THR A 95 -40.66 13.85 -7.43
C THR A 95 -39.99 13.63 -6.08
N GLU A 96 -40.75 13.82 -5.01
CA GLU A 96 -40.38 13.39 -3.65
C GLU A 96 -39.94 11.92 -3.59
N PRO A 97 -38.84 11.58 -2.91
CA PRO A 97 -38.36 10.21 -2.79
C PRO A 97 -39.35 9.31 -2.05
N ARG A 98 -39.59 8.12 -2.59
CA ARG A 98 -40.51 7.12 -2.06
C ARG A 98 -39.72 5.98 -1.40
N GLY A 99 -40.03 5.76 -0.13
CA GLY A 99 -39.49 4.69 0.70
C GLY A 99 -40.12 4.79 2.09
N ALA A 100 -40.43 3.65 2.68
CA ALA A 100 -41.03 3.56 4.00
C ALA A 100 -40.45 2.36 4.75
N TYR A 101 -40.48 2.43 6.08
CA TYR A 101 -40.29 1.24 6.91
C TYR A 101 -41.46 0.27 6.68
N LEU A 102 -41.18 -1.03 6.75
CA LEU A 102 -42.21 -2.06 6.80
C LEU A 102 -42.93 -2.03 8.18
N PRO A 103 -44.20 -2.44 8.28
CA PRO A 103 -44.97 -2.36 9.52
C PRO A 103 -44.26 -3.04 10.70
N GLY A 104 -44.12 -2.32 11.81
CA GLY A 104 -43.38 -2.78 12.99
C GLY A 104 -41.90 -2.39 13.04
N HIS A 105 -41.39 -1.67 12.03
CA HIS A 105 -40.00 -1.21 11.98
C HIS A 105 -39.85 0.33 11.96
N GLY A 106 -38.67 0.81 12.36
CA GLY A 106 -38.32 2.23 12.40
C GLY A 106 -36.82 2.46 12.65
N ASP A 107 -36.44 3.68 13.06
CA ASP A 107 -35.02 4.07 13.22
C ASP A 107 -34.23 3.28 14.28
N GLY A 108 -34.93 2.62 15.21
CA GLY A 108 -34.33 1.69 16.19
C GLY A 108 -34.23 0.23 15.70
N SER A 109 -34.75 -0.09 14.50
CA SER A 109 -34.72 -1.45 13.93
C SER A 109 -33.45 -1.78 13.15
N TRP A 110 -32.49 -0.85 13.10
CA TRP A 110 -31.23 -1.01 12.36
C TRP A 110 -30.07 -0.29 13.04
N ASN A 111 -28.85 -0.62 12.61
CA ASN A 111 -27.64 0.20 12.78
C ASN A 111 -26.60 -0.26 11.73
N TYR A 112 -25.37 0.26 11.79
CA TYR A 112 -24.27 -0.12 10.89
C TYR A 112 -23.44 -1.31 11.39
N THR A 113 -23.33 -1.48 12.71
CA THR A 113 -22.38 -2.41 13.36
C THR A 113 -22.92 -3.83 13.55
N SER A 114 -24.24 -4.02 13.49
CA SER A 114 -24.88 -5.33 13.57
C SER A 114 -24.56 -6.20 12.36
N THR A 115 -24.31 -7.50 12.59
CA THR A 115 -24.24 -8.51 11.53
C THR A 115 -25.58 -9.21 11.28
N ASN A 116 -26.63 -8.85 12.04
CA ASN A 116 -27.95 -9.48 11.93
C ASN A 116 -28.65 -9.09 10.62
N THR A 117 -29.24 -10.08 9.94
CA THR A 117 -30.09 -9.89 8.75
C THR A 117 -31.55 -10.29 8.96
N ASN A 118 -31.93 -10.74 10.16
CA ASN A 118 -33.28 -11.12 10.52
C ASN A 118 -33.91 -10.06 11.44
N PRO A 119 -34.95 -9.31 11.00
CA PRO A 119 -35.50 -8.20 11.76
C PRO A 119 -36.29 -8.61 13.01
N THR A 120 -36.55 -9.91 13.21
CA THR A 120 -37.14 -10.42 14.47
C THR A 120 -36.09 -10.74 15.55
N ALA A 121 -34.79 -10.71 15.23
CA ALA A 121 -33.69 -11.01 16.15
C ALA A 121 -33.00 -9.77 16.75
N GLY A 122 -33.55 -8.57 16.53
CA GLY A 122 -32.96 -7.29 16.96
C GLY A 122 -32.55 -6.40 15.77
N PRO A 123 -31.82 -5.29 16.01
CA PRO A 123 -31.44 -4.35 14.96
C PRO A 123 -30.67 -5.01 13.81
N VAL A 124 -31.08 -4.75 12.56
CA VAL A 124 -30.42 -5.31 11.37
C VAL A 124 -29.28 -4.42 10.85
N GLY A 125 -28.21 -5.06 10.39
CA GLY A 125 -27.07 -4.42 9.75
C GLY A 125 -27.31 -4.05 8.28
N PRO A 126 -26.34 -3.41 7.61
CA PRO A 126 -26.46 -2.96 6.21
C PRO A 126 -26.83 -4.06 5.19
N ALA A 127 -26.46 -5.31 5.46
CA ALA A 127 -26.84 -6.47 4.66
C ALA A 127 -28.31 -6.90 4.85
N GLY A 128 -28.94 -6.52 5.97
CA GLY A 128 -30.31 -6.84 6.33
C GLY A 128 -31.31 -5.72 6.12
N TRP A 129 -30.91 -4.48 5.84
CA TRP A 129 -31.83 -3.33 5.68
C TRP A 129 -32.93 -3.52 4.62
N SER A 130 -32.76 -4.48 3.70
CA SER A 130 -33.80 -4.88 2.75
C SER A 130 -35.01 -5.59 3.36
N SER A 131 -34.90 -6.13 4.59
CA SER A 131 -36.00 -6.79 5.29
C SER A 131 -36.86 -5.85 6.13
N ILE A 132 -36.52 -4.55 6.18
CA ILE A 132 -37.25 -3.54 6.97
C ILE A 132 -37.73 -2.33 6.16
N THR A 133 -37.50 -2.31 4.84
CA THR A 133 -37.80 -1.16 3.97
C THR A 133 -38.54 -1.57 2.69
N THR A 134 -39.45 -0.71 2.21
CA THR A 134 -40.16 -0.92 0.93
C THR A 134 -39.31 -0.58 -0.31
N ALA A 135 -38.25 0.21 -0.14
CA ALA A 135 -37.40 0.71 -1.22
C ALA A 135 -36.27 -0.24 -1.67
N ALA A 136 -36.06 -1.36 -0.99
CA ALA A 136 -34.86 -2.17 -1.20
C ALA A 136 -34.78 -2.95 -2.52
N GLY A 137 -35.91 -3.15 -3.21
CA GLY A 137 -36.01 -3.94 -4.44
C GLY A 137 -35.58 -3.22 -5.72
N TYR A 138 -35.40 -1.90 -5.69
CA TYR A 138 -35.04 -1.12 -6.89
C TYR A 138 -33.57 -1.34 -7.28
N SER A 139 -33.30 -1.30 -8.60
CA SER A 139 -31.96 -1.53 -9.17
C SER A 139 -30.97 -0.39 -8.86
N ILE A 140 -31.46 0.82 -8.60
CA ILE A 140 -30.69 2.03 -8.35
C ILE A 140 -30.60 2.24 -6.83
N ASN A 141 -29.39 2.20 -6.27
CA ASN A 141 -29.12 2.45 -4.85
C ASN A 141 -27.80 3.22 -4.70
N SER A 142 -27.73 4.07 -3.70
CA SER A 142 -26.50 4.68 -3.19
C SER A 142 -25.91 3.85 -2.03
N PRO A 143 -24.60 3.91 -1.74
CA PRO A 143 -23.57 4.68 -2.43
C PRO A 143 -22.92 3.92 -3.59
N PHE A 144 -22.10 4.64 -4.37
CA PHE A 144 -21.57 4.23 -5.65
C PHE A 144 -20.06 3.89 -5.60
N ASN A 145 -19.64 2.87 -6.36
CA ASN A 145 -18.24 2.71 -6.76
C ASN A 145 -18.04 3.36 -8.14
N ILE A 146 -17.51 4.57 -8.12
CA ILE A 146 -17.32 5.42 -9.29
C ILE A 146 -16.01 5.05 -9.98
N THR A 147 -16.13 4.46 -11.17
CA THR A 147 -15.00 3.97 -11.98
C THR A 147 -14.82 4.77 -13.28
N THR A 148 -15.56 5.86 -13.46
CA THR A 148 -15.60 6.64 -14.71
C THR A 148 -14.96 8.02 -14.55
N PRO A 149 -14.40 8.64 -15.60
CA PRO A 149 -13.88 10.01 -15.53
C PRO A 149 -14.95 11.02 -15.11
N ALA A 150 -14.53 12.03 -14.35
CA ALA A 150 -15.37 13.15 -13.92
C ALA A 150 -15.81 14.05 -15.09
N ILE A 151 -16.85 14.84 -14.83
CA ILE A 151 -17.41 15.86 -15.71
C ILE A 151 -17.45 17.21 -14.99
N ASN A 152 -17.42 18.31 -15.75
CA ASN A 152 -17.66 19.63 -15.19
C ASN A 152 -19.15 19.81 -14.88
N LEU A 153 -19.49 19.98 -13.60
CA LEU A 153 -20.88 20.11 -13.13
C LEU A 153 -21.44 21.54 -13.25
N SER A 154 -20.60 22.55 -13.50
CA SER A 154 -21.01 23.97 -13.49
C SER A 154 -22.07 24.37 -14.52
N SER A 155 -22.31 23.57 -15.57
CA SER A 155 -23.40 23.80 -16.53
C SER A 155 -24.74 23.13 -16.13
N MET A 156 -24.78 22.44 -15.00
CA MET A 156 -25.93 21.65 -14.53
C MET A 156 -26.34 22.02 -13.10
N LEU A 157 -25.37 22.48 -12.29
CA LEU A 157 -25.48 22.69 -10.85
C LEU A 157 -24.94 24.08 -10.48
N SER A 158 -25.80 24.97 -9.96
CA SER A 158 -25.36 26.16 -9.20
C SER A 158 -25.55 25.89 -7.72
N VAL A 159 -24.56 26.24 -6.89
CA VAL A 159 -24.61 26.11 -5.43
C VAL A 159 -24.41 27.50 -4.82
N ASN A 160 -25.46 28.02 -4.21
CA ASN A 160 -25.56 29.35 -3.67
C ASN A 160 -25.72 29.24 -2.14
N TYR A 161 -24.65 28.80 -1.46
CA TYR A 161 -24.60 28.76 0.00
C TYR A 161 -23.83 29.98 0.54
N THR A 162 -24.29 30.50 1.67
CA THR A 162 -23.77 31.66 2.39
C THR A 162 -23.54 31.28 3.86
N PRO A 163 -22.66 31.97 4.62
CA PRO A 163 -22.40 31.58 6.01
C PRO A 163 -23.67 31.67 6.88
N ALA A 164 -24.19 30.51 7.30
CA ALA A 164 -25.51 30.40 7.93
C ALA A 164 -25.43 29.78 9.33
N VAL A 165 -26.29 30.25 10.24
CA VAL A 165 -26.42 29.70 11.60
C VAL A 165 -27.38 28.50 11.54
N PRO A 166 -26.97 27.29 11.99
CA PRO A 166 -27.86 26.14 12.05
C PRO A 166 -29.03 26.34 13.00
N GLU A 167 -30.18 25.77 12.66
CA GLU A 167 -31.32 25.67 13.58
C GLU A 167 -31.02 24.69 14.71
N GLN A 168 -30.34 23.57 14.39
CA GLN A 168 -29.97 22.54 15.36
C GLN A 168 -28.76 21.73 14.88
N ILE A 169 -28.03 21.12 15.81
CA ILE A 169 -27.14 19.99 15.54
C ILE A 169 -27.54 18.81 16.43
N VAL A 170 -27.64 17.62 15.84
CA VAL A 170 -28.19 16.41 16.46
C VAL A 170 -27.26 15.23 16.21
N ASN A 171 -27.05 14.42 17.24
CA ASN A 171 -26.60 13.04 17.10
C ASN A 171 -27.83 12.14 17.22
N ASN A 172 -28.24 11.53 16.11
CA ASN A 172 -29.45 10.69 16.05
C ASN A 172 -29.17 9.19 16.30
N GLY A 173 -28.03 8.84 16.90
CA GLY A 173 -27.59 7.45 17.08
C GLY A 173 -27.06 6.78 15.82
N HIS A 174 -26.99 7.49 14.68
CA HIS A 174 -26.51 6.97 13.39
C HIS A 174 -25.50 7.90 12.69
N GLN A 175 -25.55 9.20 12.98
CA GLN A 175 -24.73 10.24 12.37
C GLN A 175 -24.80 11.53 13.19
N ILE A 176 -23.80 12.40 13.02
CA ILE A 176 -23.90 13.82 13.39
C ILE A 176 -24.53 14.57 12.21
N ARG A 177 -25.65 15.24 12.46
CA ARG A 177 -26.44 15.97 11.47
C ARG A 177 -26.67 17.42 11.91
N VAL A 178 -26.41 18.36 11.00
CA VAL A 178 -26.61 19.80 11.17
C VAL A 178 -27.83 20.22 10.35
N HIS A 179 -28.85 20.75 11.02
CA HIS A 179 -30.13 21.15 10.41
C HIS A 179 -30.21 22.66 10.16
N PHE A 180 -30.82 23.03 9.04
CA PHE A 180 -31.05 24.42 8.62
C PHE A 180 -32.54 24.66 8.38
N ASN A 181 -32.97 25.90 8.63
CA ASN A 181 -34.35 26.30 8.43
C ASN A 181 -34.63 26.50 6.93
N PHE A 182 -35.80 26.05 6.45
CA PHE A 182 -36.20 26.20 5.03
C PHE A 182 -36.42 27.66 4.58
N SER A 183 -36.39 28.64 5.49
CA SER A 183 -36.36 30.08 5.17
C SER A 183 -34.97 30.66 4.87
N THR A 184 -33.91 29.83 4.92
CA THR A 184 -32.55 30.22 4.50
C THR A 184 -32.48 30.53 2.99
N SER A 185 -31.55 31.42 2.61
CA SER A 185 -31.20 31.70 1.21
C SER A 185 -30.35 30.59 0.55
N ASP A 186 -29.90 29.62 1.35
CA ASP A 186 -28.87 28.64 0.98
C ASP A 186 -29.46 27.56 0.07
N THR A 187 -29.14 27.68 -1.21
CA THR A 187 -29.89 26.99 -2.27
C THR A 187 -29.00 26.34 -3.32
N VAL A 188 -29.49 25.22 -3.86
CA VAL A 188 -28.98 24.57 -5.06
C VAL A 188 -29.97 24.83 -6.20
N THR A 189 -29.47 25.32 -7.33
CA THR A 189 -30.26 25.40 -8.58
C THR A 189 -29.86 24.27 -9.52
N LEU A 190 -30.83 23.43 -9.86
CA LEU A 190 -30.68 22.22 -10.67
C LEU A 190 -31.69 22.25 -11.81
N GLY A 191 -31.22 22.36 -13.06
CA GLY A 191 -32.10 22.40 -14.23
C GLY A 191 -33.15 23.54 -14.20
N GLY A 192 -32.85 24.65 -13.53
CA GLY A 192 -33.78 25.77 -13.33
C GLY A 192 -34.76 25.62 -12.17
N ARG A 193 -34.74 24.50 -11.43
CA ARG A 193 -35.47 24.35 -10.16
C ARG A 193 -34.58 24.67 -8.96
N VAL A 194 -35.17 25.24 -7.92
CA VAL A 194 -34.51 25.55 -6.64
C VAL A 194 -34.78 24.43 -5.63
N TYR A 195 -33.73 24.03 -4.93
CA TYR A 195 -33.73 23.10 -3.79
C TYR A 195 -33.04 23.84 -2.63
N THR A 196 -33.69 23.97 -1.46
CA THR A 196 -33.12 24.64 -0.28
C THR A 196 -32.35 23.64 0.57
N LEU A 197 -31.21 24.06 1.16
CA LEU A 197 -30.45 23.26 2.10
C LEU A 197 -31.31 22.93 3.33
N SER A 198 -31.55 21.65 3.59
CA SER A 198 -32.29 21.19 4.77
C SER A 198 -31.35 20.74 5.89
N GLN A 199 -30.29 20.02 5.53
CA GLN A 199 -29.30 19.53 6.48
C GLN A 199 -28.00 19.11 5.78
N PHE A 200 -26.93 18.97 6.56
CA PHE A 200 -25.80 18.13 6.17
C PHE A 200 -25.37 17.18 7.28
N HIS A 201 -24.73 16.09 6.90
CA HIS A 201 -24.24 15.05 7.82
C HIS A 201 -22.98 14.36 7.30
N PHE A 202 -22.29 13.65 8.19
CA PHE A 202 -20.99 13.01 7.91
C PHE A 202 -21.05 11.49 8.03
N HIS A 203 -20.28 10.83 7.17
CA HIS A 203 -20.00 9.40 7.20
C HIS A 203 -18.49 9.15 7.36
N ASP A 204 -18.15 8.19 8.21
CA ASP A 204 -16.81 7.63 8.40
C ASP A 204 -16.89 6.09 8.38
N PRO A 205 -16.18 5.41 7.45
CA PRO A 205 -15.41 6.01 6.35
C PRO A 205 -16.31 6.67 5.29
N ALA A 206 -15.74 7.17 4.19
CA ALA A 206 -16.55 7.59 3.04
C ALA A 206 -17.44 6.45 2.51
N GLU A 207 -18.65 6.80 2.07
CA GLU A 207 -19.63 5.85 1.55
C GLU A 207 -19.43 5.60 0.06
N ASN A 208 -19.18 6.66 -0.72
CA ASN A 208 -18.82 6.56 -2.13
C ASN A 208 -17.33 6.18 -2.27
N THR A 209 -16.98 5.48 -3.35
CA THR A 209 -15.60 5.06 -3.62
C THR A 209 -15.16 5.43 -5.02
N LEU A 210 -13.88 5.76 -5.21
CA LEU A 210 -13.29 6.04 -6.52
C LEU A 210 -12.39 4.88 -6.94
N HIS A 211 -12.80 4.11 -7.94
CA HIS A 211 -12.13 2.87 -8.35
C HIS A 211 -11.91 1.87 -7.19
N GLY A 212 -12.78 1.88 -6.18
CA GLY A 212 -12.64 1.10 -4.94
C GLY A 212 -11.68 1.69 -3.90
N TYR A 213 -11.09 2.86 -4.12
CA TYR A 213 -10.47 3.65 -3.03
C TYR A 213 -11.57 4.31 -2.18
N VAL A 214 -11.43 4.18 -0.86
CA VAL A 214 -12.33 4.74 0.16
C VAL A 214 -11.62 5.95 0.77
N TYR A 215 -12.27 7.11 0.81
CA TYR A 215 -11.74 8.29 1.50
C TYR A 215 -11.97 8.20 3.02
N PRO A 216 -11.15 8.88 3.85
CA PRO A 216 -11.31 8.91 5.31
C PRO A 216 -12.71 9.29 5.79
N MET A 217 -13.34 10.33 5.23
CA MET A 217 -14.75 10.65 5.52
C MET A 217 -15.45 11.21 4.28
N GLU A 218 -16.77 11.36 4.37
CA GLU A 218 -17.60 12.03 3.37
C GLU A 218 -18.69 12.89 4.05
N VAL A 219 -19.01 14.04 3.47
CA VAL A 219 -20.11 14.91 3.92
C VAL A 219 -21.19 15.02 2.84
N HIS A 220 -22.45 14.86 3.25
CA HIS A 220 -23.63 14.91 2.39
C HIS A 220 -24.51 16.12 2.74
N PHE A 221 -24.66 17.05 1.80
CA PHE A 221 -25.61 18.18 1.90
C PHE A 221 -26.93 17.81 1.23
N VAL A 222 -28.00 17.67 2.01
CA VAL A 222 -29.33 17.30 1.53
C VAL A 222 -30.15 18.56 1.27
N ASN A 223 -30.55 18.74 0.01
CA ASN A 223 -31.31 19.88 -0.47
C ASN A 223 -32.70 19.41 -0.95
N VAL A 224 -33.76 20.10 -0.54
CA VAL A 224 -35.15 19.71 -0.81
C VAL A 224 -35.85 20.81 -1.59
N SER A 225 -36.53 20.44 -2.67
CA SER A 225 -37.36 21.36 -3.46
C SER A 225 -38.76 21.53 -2.87
N ALA A 226 -39.49 22.58 -3.30
CA ALA A 226 -40.88 22.81 -2.90
C ALA A 226 -41.87 21.68 -3.30
N THR A 227 -41.44 20.67 -4.05
CA THR A 227 -42.22 19.46 -4.37
C THR A 227 -41.63 18.19 -3.73
N GLY A 228 -40.92 18.33 -2.61
CA GLY A 228 -40.33 17.24 -1.83
C GLY A 228 -39.13 16.53 -2.49
N ALA A 229 -38.85 16.77 -3.77
CA ALA A 229 -37.75 16.11 -4.48
C ALA A 229 -36.40 16.52 -3.89
N GLU A 230 -35.51 15.54 -3.70
CA GLU A 230 -34.21 15.71 -3.05
C GLU A 230 -33.03 15.78 -4.02
N THR A 231 -31.99 16.51 -3.60
CA THR A 231 -30.66 16.56 -4.24
C THR A 231 -29.58 16.53 -3.17
N VAL A 232 -28.68 15.54 -3.25
CA VAL A 232 -27.52 15.39 -2.35
C VAL A 232 -26.26 15.87 -3.05
N LEU A 233 -25.54 16.81 -2.41
CA LEU A 233 -24.15 17.11 -2.76
C LEU A 233 -23.23 16.30 -1.85
N ALA A 234 -22.32 15.53 -2.43
CA ALA A 234 -21.40 14.65 -1.72
C ALA A 234 -19.95 15.11 -1.93
N VAL A 235 -19.25 15.37 -0.82
CA VAL A 235 -17.87 15.85 -0.81
C VAL A 235 -17.02 14.89 0.02
N PHE A 236 -15.95 14.36 -0.58
CA PHE A 236 -14.95 13.57 0.13
C PHE A 236 -14.07 14.46 1.02
N LEU A 237 -13.69 13.93 2.19
CA LEU A 237 -12.69 14.52 3.07
C LEU A 237 -11.45 13.63 3.08
N LYS A 238 -10.26 14.25 3.11
CA LYS A 238 -8.98 13.55 3.30
C LYS A 238 -8.14 14.22 4.38
N LEU A 239 -7.24 13.46 5.01
CA LEU A 239 -6.20 14.04 5.86
C LEU A 239 -5.34 15.04 5.08
N GLY A 240 -5.11 16.21 5.67
CA GLY A 240 -4.36 17.30 5.08
C GLY A 240 -4.21 18.48 6.02
N ALA A 241 -4.49 19.69 5.51
CA ALA A 241 -4.56 20.88 6.34
C ALA A 241 -5.82 20.89 7.21
N HIS A 242 -5.71 21.52 8.39
CA HIS A 242 -6.84 21.87 9.25
C HIS A 242 -7.88 22.69 8.47
N ASN A 243 -9.15 22.54 8.84
CA ASN A 243 -10.27 23.17 8.14
C ASN A 243 -11.21 23.87 9.13
N ASP A 244 -11.00 25.17 9.30
CA ASP A 244 -11.70 26.04 10.26
C ASP A 244 -13.24 25.94 10.17
N ALA A 245 -13.79 25.57 9.01
CA ALA A 245 -15.24 25.43 8.81
C ALA A 245 -15.86 24.19 9.49
N LEU A 246 -15.05 23.19 9.86
CA LEU A 246 -15.50 22.02 10.64
C LEU A 246 -15.58 22.32 12.14
N ASP A 247 -14.78 23.27 12.64
CA ASP A 247 -14.62 23.51 14.08
C ASP A 247 -15.92 23.90 14.82
N PRO A 248 -16.84 24.72 14.28
CA PRO A 248 -18.12 24.99 14.92
C PRO A 248 -18.98 23.72 15.13
N VAL A 249 -18.88 22.76 14.20
CA VAL A 249 -19.59 21.48 14.25
C VAL A 249 -18.93 20.54 15.23
N LEU A 250 -17.61 20.37 15.12
CA LEU A 250 -16.83 19.47 15.96
C LEU A 250 -16.89 19.91 17.42
N ASN A 251 -16.59 21.17 17.75
CA ASN A 251 -16.61 21.66 19.13
C ASN A 251 -18.00 21.51 19.80
N ALA A 252 -19.09 21.72 19.05
CA ALA A 252 -20.45 21.49 19.55
C ALA A 252 -20.72 20.00 19.80
N ALA A 253 -20.25 19.12 18.90
CA ALA A 253 -20.35 17.68 19.03
C ALA A 253 -19.55 17.15 20.23
N SER A 254 -18.29 17.58 20.37
CA SER A 254 -17.37 17.24 21.46
C SER A 254 -17.97 17.47 22.85
N ALA A 255 -18.66 18.61 23.01
CA ALA A 255 -19.11 19.12 24.29
C ALA A 255 -20.51 18.64 24.73
N LYS A 256 -21.34 18.14 23.79
CA LYS A 256 -22.75 17.80 24.05
C LYS A 256 -23.30 16.58 23.33
N LEU A 257 -22.64 16.05 22.30
CA LEU A 257 -23.22 15.02 21.42
C LEU A 257 -22.57 13.63 21.56
N THR A 258 -21.90 13.33 22.66
CA THR A 258 -21.23 12.03 22.89
C THR A 258 -22.18 10.86 23.21
N ALA A 259 -23.49 11.10 23.29
CA ALA A 259 -24.51 10.08 23.52
C ALA A 259 -25.54 10.07 22.36
N ALA A 260 -26.06 8.90 22.00
CA ALA A 260 -27.09 8.78 20.98
C ALA A 260 -28.38 9.54 21.35
N ASN A 261 -29.07 10.10 20.34
CA ASN A 261 -30.29 10.90 20.48
C ASN A 261 -30.11 12.19 21.32
N SER A 262 -28.92 12.79 21.25
CA SER A 262 -28.60 14.08 21.87
C SER A 262 -28.62 15.23 20.86
N GLN A 263 -28.85 16.45 21.33
CA GLN A 263 -29.02 17.64 20.50
C GLN A 263 -28.42 18.88 21.17
N THR A 264 -27.91 19.83 20.37
CA THR A 264 -27.48 21.15 20.83
C THR A 264 -27.61 22.19 19.69
N THR A 265 -27.11 23.40 19.90
CA THR A 265 -27.15 24.50 18.91
C THR A 265 -25.77 25.12 18.69
N ILE A 266 -25.50 25.53 17.46
CA ILE A 266 -24.32 26.30 17.07
C ILE A 266 -24.77 27.74 16.89
N LYS A 267 -24.09 28.70 17.55
CA LYS A 267 -24.48 30.12 17.54
C LYS A 267 -23.71 30.97 16.53
N SER A 268 -22.58 30.47 16.05
CA SER A 268 -21.79 31.05 14.96
C SER A 268 -22.31 30.57 13.60
N PRO A 269 -22.24 31.39 12.53
CA PRO A 269 -22.42 30.89 11.18
C PRO A 269 -21.40 29.80 10.83
N ILE A 270 -21.79 28.83 10.03
CA ILE A 270 -20.89 27.84 9.41
C ILE A 270 -20.51 28.36 8.02
N ASP A 271 -19.22 28.45 7.72
CA ASP A 271 -18.75 28.83 6.39
C ASP A 271 -18.68 27.62 5.45
N PHE A 272 -19.63 27.53 4.52
CA PHE A 272 -19.64 26.49 3.50
C PHE A 272 -18.47 26.58 2.49
N SER A 273 -17.70 27.68 2.46
CA SER A 273 -16.55 27.82 1.55
C SER A 273 -15.44 26.80 1.85
N GLY A 274 -15.23 26.45 3.13
CA GLY A 274 -14.32 25.39 3.56
C GLY A 274 -14.88 23.96 3.43
N LEU A 275 -16.20 23.83 3.22
CA LEU A 275 -16.90 22.54 3.17
C LEU A 275 -17.30 22.10 1.76
N LEU A 276 -17.11 22.95 0.75
CA LEU A 276 -17.35 22.65 -0.66
C LEU A 276 -16.08 22.86 -1.50
N PRO A 277 -15.71 21.94 -2.40
CA PRO A 277 -14.55 22.14 -3.25
C PRO A 277 -14.78 23.29 -4.25
N SER A 278 -13.75 24.12 -4.45
CA SER A 278 -13.74 25.19 -5.45
C SER A 278 -13.87 24.63 -6.88
N ASN A 279 -13.20 23.51 -7.16
CA ASN A 279 -13.30 22.77 -8.41
C ASN A 279 -14.61 21.96 -8.48
N LYS A 280 -15.47 22.25 -9.46
CA LYS A 280 -16.77 21.59 -9.69
C LYS A 280 -16.69 20.39 -10.66
N GLN A 281 -15.53 19.78 -10.83
CA GLN A 281 -15.42 18.45 -11.45
C GLN A 281 -16.01 17.38 -10.51
N GLY A 282 -16.83 16.49 -11.05
CA GLY A 282 -17.50 15.44 -10.29
C GLY A 282 -18.38 14.54 -11.16
N TRP A 283 -19.44 13.98 -10.59
CA TRP A 283 -20.39 13.10 -11.27
C TRP A 283 -21.82 13.43 -10.87
N TYR A 284 -22.73 13.47 -11.85
CA TYR A 284 -24.18 13.48 -11.63
C TYR A 284 -24.71 12.05 -11.77
N LEU A 285 -25.45 11.58 -10.77
CA LEU A 285 -25.95 10.21 -10.64
C LEU A 285 -27.41 10.23 -10.14
N HIS A 286 -28.15 9.15 -10.42
CA HIS A 286 -29.44 8.85 -9.78
C HIS A 286 -29.21 7.79 -8.70
N GLY A 287 -29.85 7.95 -7.54
CA GLY A 287 -29.58 7.14 -6.36
C GLY A 287 -30.76 6.98 -5.42
N SER A 288 -30.45 6.46 -4.24
CA SER A 288 -31.34 6.40 -3.07
C SER A 288 -30.76 7.28 -1.95
N LEU A 289 -31.47 7.41 -0.83
CA LEU A 289 -30.83 7.65 0.47
C LEU A 289 -29.93 6.46 0.82
N THR A 290 -28.86 6.71 1.58
CA THR A 290 -27.93 5.66 2.01
C THR A 290 -28.35 4.98 3.31
N THR A 291 -29.16 5.64 4.15
CA THR A 291 -29.80 5.02 5.34
C THR A 291 -31.22 4.53 5.04
N PRO A 292 -31.75 3.56 5.83
CA PRO A 292 -33.19 3.31 5.91
C PRO A 292 -33.99 4.62 6.12
N PRO A 293 -35.19 4.78 5.52
CA PRO A 293 -35.94 3.77 4.75
C PRO A 293 -35.49 3.59 3.27
N LEU A 294 -34.29 4.04 2.89
CA LEU A 294 -33.66 3.86 1.56
C LEU A 294 -34.44 4.53 0.41
N SER A 295 -35.18 5.60 0.69
CA SER A 295 -36.05 6.29 -0.27
C SER A 295 -35.35 6.68 -1.58
N LEU A 296 -36.08 6.58 -2.68
CA LEU A 296 -35.61 6.92 -4.02
C LEU A 296 -36.76 7.52 -4.87
N PRO A 297 -36.49 8.34 -5.90
CA PRO A 297 -35.19 8.61 -6.50
C PRO A 297 -34.57 9.92 -6.01
N VAL A 298 -33.27 9.90 -5.75
CA VAL A 298 -32.47 11.04 -5.27
C VAL A 298 -31.48 11.50 -6.35
N ASN A 299 -31.36 12.80 -6.58
CA ASN A 299 -30.31 13.37 -7.43
C ASN A 299 -28.99 13.41 -6.64
N TRP A 300 -27.92 12.79 -7.14
CA TRP A 300 -26.61 12.78 -6.48
C TRP A 300 -25.56 13.55 -7.28
N PHE A 301 -24.82 14.43 -6.60
CA PHE A 301 -23.68 15.16 -7.14
C PHE A 301 -22.43 14.87 -6.29
N VAL A 302 -21.62 13.91 -6.72
CA VAL A 302 -20.38 13.53 -6.04
C VAL A 302 -19.22 14.34 -6.61
N PHE A 303 -18.51 15.13 -5.80
CA PHE A 303 -17.38 15.93 -6.27
C PHE A 303 -16.07 15.12 -6.30
N GLN A 304 -15.26 15.31 -7.35
CA GLN A 304 -13.97 14.64 -7.52
C GLN A 304 -12.89 15.20 -6.59
N THR A 305 -12.95 16.49 -6.27
CA THR A 305 -11.93 17.16 -5.46
C THR A 305 -12.31 17.06 -3.98
N PRO A 306 -11.53 16.35 -3.13
CA PRO A 306 -11.79 16.30 -1.70
C PRO A 306 -11.38 17.60 -1.01
N ILE A 307 -12.12 18.00 0.03
CA ILE A 307 -11.65 18.97 1.02
C ILE A 307 -10.68 18.28 2.01
N THR A 308 -9.99 19.06 2.85
CA THR A 308 -9.14 18.50 3.90
C THR A 308 -9.77 18.63 5.29
N LEU A 309 -9.26 17.82 6.20
CA LEU A 309 -9.29 18.03 7.65
C LEU A 309 -7.93 17.60 8.23
N ASP A 310 -7.58 18.06 9.44
CA ASP A 310 -6.39 17.54 10.13
C ASP A 310 -6.69 16.25 10.92
N ALA A 311 -5.63 15.61 11.43
CA ALA A 311 -5.76 14.36 12.18
C ALA A 311 -6.44 14.52 13.57
N LYS A 312 -6.53 15.74 14.12
CA LYS A 312 -7.27 16.02 15.36
C LYS A 312 -8.76 16.17 15.06
N GLN A 313 -9.11 16.86 13.98
CA GLN A 313 -10.49 17.02 13.52
C GLN A 313 -11.13 15.67 13.17
N LEU A 314 -10.39 14.77 12.50
CA LEU A 314 -10.81 13.39 12.28
C LEU A 314 -10.98 12.62 13.61
N ALA A 315 -9.93 12.57 14.44
CA ALA A 315 -9.96 11.80 15.68
C ALA A 315 -11.04 12.28 16.66
N GLU A 316 -11.38 13.56 16.65
CA GLU A 316 -12.45 14.12 17.49
C GLU A 316 -13.85 13.75 16.98
N TYR A 317 -14.05 13.68 15.64
CA TYR A 317 -15.26 13.08 15.08
C TYR A 317 -15.35 11.59 15.44
N GLU A 318 -14.29 10.81 15.19
CA GLU A 318 -14.21 9.38 15.52
C GLU A 318 -14.51 9.14 17.01
N ARG A 319 -14.01 10.00 17.91
CA ARG A 319 -14.24 9.94 19.35
C ARG A 319 -15.72 10.12 19.70
N VAL A 320 -16.39 11.13 19.14
CA VAL A 320 -17.82 11.38 19.39
C VAL A 320 -18.68 10.24 18.81
N ALA A 321 -18.39 9.82 17.57
CA ALA A 321 -19.09 8.74 16.88
C ALA A 321 -18.95 7.37 17.57
N SER A 322 -17.76 7.08 18.09
CA SER A 322 -17.49 5.86 18.88
C SER A 322 -18.18 5.91 20.25
N SER A 323 -18.15 7.06 20.92
CA SER A 323 -18.83 7.25 22.22
C SER A 323 -20.34 7.02 22.12
N ALA A 324 -20.93 7.39 20.99
CA ALA A 324 -22.34 7.19 20.69
C ALA A 324 -22.68 5.84 20.04
N GLY A 325 -21.69 4.98 19.78
CA GLY A 325 -21.88 3.60 19.31
C GLY A 325 -22.23 3.42 17.83
N PHE A 326 -22.06 4.44 16.98
CA PHE A 326 -22.44 4.36 15.56
C PHE A 326 -21.28 4.22 14.56
N LEU A 327 -20.02 4.36 14.98
CA LEU A 327 -18.86 4.19 14.12
C LEU A 327 -18.56 2.69 13.84
N PRO A 328 -18.22 2.27 12.60
CA PRO A 328 -18.28 3.03 11.35
C PRO A 328 -19.72 3.24 10.88
N ASN A 329 -20.06 4.44 10.41
CA ASN A 329 -21.41 4.77 9.93
C ASN A 329 -21.51 4.87 8.41
N ALA A 330 -20.75 4.06 7.68
CA ALA A 330 -20.83 3.95 6.23
C ALA A 330 -21.65 2.73 5.80
N ARG A 331 -22.69 2.91 4.98
CA ARG A 331 -23.25 1.82 4.18
C ARG A 331 -22.15 1.36 3.21
N PRO A 332 -21.78 0.07 3.19
CA PRO A 332 -20.89 -0.44 2.15
C PRO A 332 -21.50 -0.16 0.77
N THR A 333 -20.70 0.32 -0.19
CA THR A 333 -21.12 0.30 -1.59
C THR A 333 -21.63 -1.09 -1.91
N LYS A 334 -22.88 -1.22 -2.38
CA LYS A 334 -23.28 -2.47 -3.04
C LYS A 334 -22.22 -2.69 -4.12
N PRO A 335 -21.57 -3.87 -4.19
CA PRO A 335 -20.90 -4.23 -5.42
C PRO A 335 -21.94 -4.05 -6.53
N LEU A 336 -21.59 -3.31 -7.59
CA LEU A 336 -22.13 -3.67 -8.89
C LEU A 336 -21.92 -5.18 -8.96
N LYS A 337 -23.01 -5.97 -9.06
CA LYS A 337 -22.88 -7.41 -9.34
C LYS A 337 -21.87 -7.48 -10.48
N PRO A 338 -20.66 -8.05 -10.30
CA PRO A 338 -19.74 -8.12 -11.40
C PRO A 338 -20.49 -8.95 -12.44
N SER A 339 -20.71 -8.38 -13.62
CA SER A 339 -21.63 -8.94 -14.63
C SER A 339 -21.16 -10.30 -15.15
N GLN A 340 -19.95 -10.66 -14.77
CA GLN A 340 -19.33 -11.97 -14.78
C GLN A 340 -18.79 -12.24 -13.36
N PRO A 341 -18.70 -13.49 -12.86
CA PRO A 341 -18.06 -13.77 -11.57
C PRO A 341 -16.58 -13.33 -11.58
N GLU A 342 -15.94 -13.20 -10.41
CA GLU A 342 -14.55 -12.72 -10.31
C GLU A 342 -13.62 -13.79 -9.72
N VAL A 343 -12.41 -13.88 -10.27
CA VAL A 343 -11.31 -14.73 -9.80
C VAL A 343 -10.17 -13.82 -9.35
N GLU A 344 -9.96 -13.76 -8.03
CA GLU A 344 -8.91 -12.93 -7.43
C GLU A 344 -7.57 -13.69 -7.31
N LEU A 345 -6.48 -13.04 -7.72
CA LEU A 345 -5.12 -13.53 -7.60
C LEU A 345 -4.31 -12.66 -6.64
N VAL A 346 -3.93 -13.24 -5.51
CA VAL A 346 -2.89 -12.65 -4.65
C VAL A 346 -1.51 -12.94 -5.25
N LEU A 347 -0.80 -11.89 -5.68
CA LEU A 347 0.62 -11.92 -6.02
C LEU A 347 1.42 -11.33 -4.86
N THR A 348 2.34 -12.08 -4.27
CA THR A 348 3.43 -11.52 -3.47
C THR A 348 4.68 -11.33 -4.35
N TYR A 349 5.36 -10.19 -4.24
CA TYR A 349 6.49 -9.87 -5.11
C TYR A 349 7.56 -9.02 -4.41
N GLY A 350 8.81 -9.11 -4.89
CA GLY A 350 9.94 -8.39 -4.29
C GLY A 350 9.77 -6.87 -4.38
N SER A 351 9.91 -6.17 -3.25
CA SER A 351 9.61 -4.73 -3.13
C SER A 351 10.38 -3.83 -4.12
N GLU A 352 11.53 -4.29 -4.63
CA GLU A 352 12.29 -3.57 -5.66
C GLU A 352 11.51 -3.32 -6.96
N LYS A 353 10.49 -4.16 -7.25
CA LYS A 353 9.62 -4.07 -8.42
C LYS A 353 8.41 -3.16 -8.23
N GLN A 354 8.18 -2.59 -7.05
CA GLN A 354 6.88 -1.99 -6.69
C GLN A 354 6.33 -0.99 -7.72
N LYS A 355 7.12 0.02 -8.10
CA LYS A 355 6.69 1.06 -9.05
C LYS A 355 6.26 0.49 -10.42
N TRP A 356 6.86 -0.63 -10.84
CA TRP A 356 6.50 -1.33 -12.07
C TRP A 356 5.26 -2.20 -11.88
N ILE A 357 5.26 -3.06 -10.86
CA ILE A 357 4.17 -4.02 -10.63
C ILE A 357 2.86 -3.32 -10.29
N ASP A 358 2.86 -2.28 -9.44
CA ASP A 358 1.63 -1.55 -9.10
C ASP A 358 1.01 -0.84 -10.34
N GLU A 359 1.85 -0.41 -11.30
CA GLU A 359 1.41 0.17 -12.57
C GLU A 359 0.80 -0.87 -13.52
N VAL A 360 1.51 -1.96 -13.81
CA VAL A 360 1.00 -2.99 -14.73
C VAL A 360 -0.17 -3.78 -14.13
N THR A 361 -0.19 -4.00 -12.81
CA THR A 361 -1.35 -4.59 -12.11
C THR A 361 -2.60 -3.74 -12.30
N ARG A 362 -2.46 -2.41 -12.18
CA ARG A 362 -3.57 -1.46 -12.39
C ARG A 362 -4.07 -1.49 -13.84
N GLN A 363 -3.16 -1.55 -14.82
CA GLN A 363 -3.50 -1.69 -16.24
C GLN A 363 -4.22 -3.02 -16.54
N PHE A 364 -3.74 -4.14 -15.98
CA PHE A 364 -4.36 -5.46 -16.15
C PHE A 364 -5.79 -5.46 -15.58
N ASN A 365 -5.96 -5.02 -14.33
CA ASN A 365 -7.27 -4.95 -13.67
C ASN A 365 -8.24 -4.02 -14.41
N ALA A 366 -7.75 -2.89 -14.92
CA ALA A 366 -8.54 -1.95 -15.74
C ALA A 366 -8.94 -2.53 -17.11
N SER A 367 -8.12 -3.43 -17.69
CA SER A 367 -8.42 -4.07 -18.98
C SER A 367 -9.58 -5.07 -18.97
N GLY A 368 -10.08 -5.45 -17.79
CA GLY A 368 -11.28 -6.30 -17.65
C GLY A 368 -11.12 -7.74 -18.17
N ARG A 369 -9.87 -8.24 -18.32
CA ARG A 369 -9.58 -9.59 -18.83
C ARG A 369 -10.33 -10.67 -18.06
N THR A 370 -10.80 -11.68 -18.80
CA THR A 370 -11.55 -12.83 -18.27
C THR A 370 -10.84 -14.16 -18.47
N LEU A 371 -11.25 -15.18 -17.73
CA LEU A 371 -11.05 -16.58 -18.07
C LEU A 371 -11.89 -16.98 -19.30
N PRO A 372 -11.56 -18.10 -19.97
CA PRO A 372 -12.41 -18.69 -21.02
C PRO A 372 -13.81 -19.09 -20.54
N SER A 373 -13.96 -19.39 -19.24
CA SER A 373 -15.24 -19.67 -18.58
C SER A 373 -16.07 -18.42 -18.25
N GLY A 374 -15.55 -17.23 -18.58
CA GLY A 374 -16.26 -15.95 -18.51
C GLY A 374 -15.95 -15.11 -17.28
N GLU A 375 -15.34 -15.65 -16.22
CA GLU A 375 -15.03 -14.87 -15.01
C GLU A 375 -13.97 -13.80 -15.24
N ARG A 376 -14.18 -12.59 -14.70
CA ARG A 376 -13.15 -11.53 -14.66
C ARG A 376 -11.99 -11.96 -13.78
N ILE A 377 -10.77 -11.61 -14.20
CA ILE A 377 -9.56 -11.77 -13.38
C ILE A 377 -9.23 -10.43 -12.71
N LYS A 378 -8.92 -10.49 -11.42
CA LYS A 378 -8.45 -9.35 -10.61
C LYS A 378 -7.19 -9.74 -9.86
N VAL A 379 -6.15 -8.91 -9.94
CA VAL A 379 -4.87 -9.16 -9.28
C VAL A 379 -4.70 -8.20 -8.11
N VAL A 380 -4.43 -8.76 -6.93
CA VAL A 380 -4.04 -8.05 -5.71
C VAL A 380 -2.55 -8.28 -5.52
N ALA A 381 -1.74 -7.29 -5.89
CA ALA A 381 -0.29 -7.33 -5.74
C ALA A 381 0.14 -6.79 -4.36
N VAL A 382 1.11 -7.44 -3.74
CA VAL A 382 1.66 -7.13 -2.41
C VAL A 382 3.20 -7.15 -2.46
N PRO A 383 3.90 -6.02 -2.20
CA PRO A 383 5.35 -5.99 -2.09
C PRO A 383 5.82 -6.56 -0.75
N VAL A 384 6.76 -7.52 -0.77
CA VAL A 384 7.24 -8.30 0.40
C VAL A 384 8.76 -8.54 0.27
N GLY A 385 9.47 -8.78 1.38
CA GLY A 385 10.83 -9.33 1.34
C GLY A 385 10.89 -10.68 0.62
N SER A 386 12.01 -11.04 -0.01
CA SER A 386 12.09 -12.29 -0.81
C SER A 386 12.09 -13.57 0.05
N GLY A 387 12.65 -13.52 1.27
CA GLY A 387 12.58 -14.62 2.22
C GLY A 387 11.24 -14.63 2.98
N GLU A 388 10.83 -13.47 3.49
CA GLU A 388 9.53 -13.23 4.12
C GLU A 388 8.36 -13.74 3.25
N MET A 389 8.40 -13.50 1.93
CA MET A 389 7.43 -13.99 0.96
C MET A 389 7.30 -15.51 0.90
N ILE A 390 8.41 -16.23 1.07
CA ILE A 390 8.44 -17.70 1.01
C ILE A 390 8.02 -18.28 2.37
N ASP A 391 8.47 -17.68 3.48
CA ASP A 391 7.97 -17.99 4.83
C ASP A 391 6.44 -17.80 4.93
N GLU A 392 5.89 -16.68 4.45
CA GLU A 392 4.44 -16.40 4.49
C GLU A 392 3.61 -17.49 3.80
N VAL A 393 4.15 -18.11 2.76
CA VAL A 393 3.46 -19.15 1.96
C VAL A 393 3.70 -20.55 2.53
N LEU A 394 4.87 -20.83 3.11
CA LEU A 394 5.15 -22.05 3.89
C LEU A 394 4.27 -22.13 5.14
N THR A 395 4.31 -21.09 5.97
CA THR A 395 3.55 -20.94 7.22
C THR A 395 2.05 -20.68 7.00
N GLN A 396 1.64 -20.44 5.74
CA GLN A 396 0.29 -20.04 5.33
C GLN A 396 -0.22 -18.72 5.95
N ARG A 397 0.66 -17.89 6.53
CA ARG A 397 0.35 -16.51 6.96
C ARG A 397 -0.25 -15.69 5.81
N ARG A 398 0.16 -15.94 4.56
CA ARG A 398 -0.46 -15.37 3.36
C ARG A 398 -0.71 -16.44 2.29
N LYS A 399 -1.98 -16.63 1.92
CA LYS A 399 -2.39 -17.57 0.86
C LYS A 399 -2.20 -16.96 -0.54
N ALA A 400 -0.93 -16.72 -0.89
CA ALA A 400 -0.55 -16.25 -2.22
C ALA A 400 -0.85 -17.30 -3.30
N HIS A 401 -1.12 -16.83 -4.52
CA HIS A 401 -1.38 -17.66 -5.70
C HIS A 401 -0.17 -17.63 -6.64
N LEU A 402 0.47 -16.47 -6.73
CA LEU A 402 1.72 -16.20 -7.42
C LEU A 402 2.76 -15.67 -6.43
N VAL A 403 4.01 -16.05 -6.62
CA VAL A 403 5.17 -15.41 -5.96
C VAL A 403 6.14 -14.89 -7.02
N SER A 404 6.77 -13.74 -6.77
CA SER A 404 7.87 -13.22 -7.59
C SER A 404 8.97 -12.57 -6.74
N PRO A 405 9.86 -13.36 -6.11
CA PRO A 405 11.07 -12.84 -5.45
C PRO A 405 12.04 -12.21 -6.48
N ALA A 406 13.13 -11.60 -6.03
CA ALA A 406 14.11 -10.98 -6.92
C ALA A 406 15.05 -11.98 -7.62
N ALA A 407 15.36 -13.10 -6.97
CA ALA A 407 16.14 -14.21 -7.50
C ALA A 407 15.56 -15.56 -7.03
N SER A 408 16.01 -16.64 -7.65
CA SER A 408 15.51 -18.01 -7.41
C SER A 408 16.00 -18.66 -6.10
N ALA A 409 16.96 -18.06 -5.39
CA ALA A 409 17.57 -18.66 -4.20
C ALA A 409 16.55 -19.01 -3.09
N PHE A 410 15.62 -18.11 -2.78
CA PHE A 410 14.54 -18.40 -1.82
C PHE A 410 13.50 -19.40 -2.35
N ILE A 411 13.32 -19.53 -3.67
CA ILE A 411 12.47 -20.59 -4.24
C ILE A 411 13.14 -21.96 -4.06
N LEU A 412 14.47 -22.04 -4.20
CA LEU A 412 15.22 -23.27 -3.92
C LEU A 412 15.13 -23.67 -2.44
N LEU A 413 15.21 -22.71 -1.51
CA LEU A 413 14.99 -22.95 -0.08
C LEU A 413 13.56 -23.44 0.21
N GLY A 414 12.54 -22.70 -0.25
CA GLY A 414 11.14 -23.02 0.00
C GLY A 414 10.69 -24.35 -0.62
N ASN A 415 11.18 -24.69 -1.82
CA ASN A 415 10.90 -25.99 -2.43
C ASN A 415 11.66 -27.13 -1.73
N ALA A 416 12.87 -26.90 -1.20
CA ALA A 416 13.57 -27.91 -0.39
C ALA A 416 12.80 -28.21 0.91
N GLU A 417 12.45 -27.17 1.67
CA GLU A 417 11.70 -27.30 2.93
C GLU A 417 10.30 -27.90 2.74
N SER A 418 9.59 -27.49 1.69
CA SER A 418 8.29 -28.05 1.33
C SER A 418 8.38 -29.55 1.01
N ARG A 419 9.46 -30.02 0.37
CA ARG A 419 9.70 -31.45 0.10
C ARG A 419 10.08 -32.22 1.36
N GLU A 420 10.91 -31.64 2.22
CA GLU A 420 11.30 -32.20 3.53
C GLU A 420 10.07 -32.38 4.43
N ASN A 421 9.14 -31.44 4.39
CA ASN A 421 7.82 -31.52 5.05
C ASN A 421 6.79 -32.41 4.32
N GLY A 422 7.18 -33.15 3.27
CA GLY A 422 6.32 -34.09 2.54
C GLY A 422 5.27 -33.45 1.61
N GLN A 423 5.32 -32.14 1.37
CA GLN A 423 4.31 -31.38 0.63
C GLN A 423 4.66 -31.15 -0.86
N GLY A 424 5.70 -31.82 -1.37
CA GLY A 424 6.23 -31.59 -2.72
C GLY A 424 6.88 -30.21 -2.85
N ASP A 425 6.89 -29.62 -4.04
CA ASP A 425 7.38 -28.25 -4.25
C ASP A 425 6.42 -27.22 -3.61
N LEU A 426 6.95 -26.06 -3.18
CA LEU A 426 6.13 -24.94 -2.71
C LEU A 426 5.59 -24.14 -3.90
N ILE A 427 6.50 -23.86 -4.84
CA ILE A 427 6.30 -23.06 -6.05
C ILE A 427 6.59 -23.96 -7.25
N GLY A 428 5.74 -23.90 -8.28
CA GLY A 428 5.92 -24.67 -9.51
C GLY A 428 7.05 -24.13 -10.40
N PRO A 429 7.17 -24.64 -11.64
CA PRO A 429 8.08 -24.09 -12.64
C PRO A 429 7.92 -22.57 -12.79
N THR A 430 9.04 -21.87 -12.92
CA THR A 430 9.10 -20.41 -12.94
C THR A 430 9.34 -19.84 -14.34
N THR A 431 9.14 -18.54 -14.48
CA THR A 431 9.51 -17.79 -15.69
C THR A 431 10.13 -16.46 -15.28
N ASP A 432 11.22 -16.07 -15.93
CA ASP A 432 11.94 -14.83 -15.60
C ASP A 432 11.20 -13.62 -16.18
N LEU A 433 10.78 -12.68 -15.32
CA LEU A 433 9.97 -11.54 -15.72
C LEU A 433 10.79 -10.40 -16.33
N VAL A 434 11.95 -10.14 -15.72
CA VAL A 434 12.93 -9.07 -16.00
C VAL A 434 14.23 -9.42 -15.28
N SER A 435 15.36 -8.80 -15.61
CA SER A 435 16.60 -8.88 -14.83
C SER A 435 16.98 -7.52 -14.25
N SER A 436 17.51 -7.49 -13.03
CA SER A 436 18.18 -6.31 -12.47
C SER A 436 19.43 -6.78 -11.73
N PRO A 437 20.58 -6.91 -12.44
CA PRO A 437 21.76 -7.54 -11.89
C PRO A 437 22.21 -6.95 -10.55
N VAL A 438 22.70 -7.79 -9.65
CA VAL A 438 23.31 -7.32 -8.39
C VAL A 438 24.58 -6.53 -8.72
N VAL A 439 24.77 -5.39 -8.08
CA VAL A 439 25.92 -4.50 -8.27
C VAL A 439 26.37 -3.97 -6.91
N VAL A 440 27.64 -3.59 -6.83
CA VAL A 440 28.12 -2.74 -5.73
C VAL A 440 27.82 -1.30 -6.16
N ALA A 441 26.76 -0.74 -5.60
CA ALA A 441 26.41 0.67 -5.77
C ALA A 441 27.36 1.51 -4.90
N MET A 442 28.01 2.52 -5.50
CA MET A 442 29.05 3.29 -4.84
C MET A 442 29.01 4.76 -5.28
N TRP A 443 29.37 5.70 -4.41
CA TRP A 443 29.50 7.11 -4.81
C TRP A 443 30.63 7.26 -5.83
N ARG A 444 30.40 8.01 -6.91
CA ARG A 444 31.33 8.10 -8.04
C ARG A 444 32.75 8.49 -7.60
N GLU A 445 32.90 9.55 -6.82
CA GLU A 445 34.21 9.99 -6.28
C GLU A 445 34.92 8.91 -5.46
N MET A 446 34.16 8.13 -4.68
CA MET A 446 34.71 7.05 -3.84
C MET A 446 35.12 5.84 -4.67
N ALA A 447 34.38 5.53 -5.75
CA ALA A 447 34.73 4.50 -6.72
C ALA A 447 35.99 4.89 -7.52
N GLU A 448 36.05 6.15 -7.97
CA GLU A 448 37.21 6.73 -8.66
C GLU A 448 38.45 6.72 -7.77
N ALA A 449 38.32 7.03 -6.48
CA ALA A 449 39.40 6.95 -5.51
C ALA A 449 39.98 5.53 -5.29
N ILE A 450 39.21 4.46 -5.57
CA ILE A 450 39.71 3.07 -5.56
C ILE A 450 40.05 2.53 -6.97
N GLY A 451 40.05 3.42 -7.98
CA GLY A 451 40.55 3.15 -9.33
C GLY A 451 39.49 2.85 -10.40
N TRP A 452 38.20 2.88 -10.08
CA TRP A 452 37.14 2.78 -11.10
C TRP A 452 37.15 4.02 -12.04
N PRO A 453 36.78 3.92 -13.33
CA PRO A 453 36.50 2.72 -14.11
C PRO A 453 37.76 2.07 -14.70
N GLY A 454 38.95 2.64 -14.50
CA GLY A 454 40.21 2.15 -15.10
C GLY A 454 40.65 0.77 -14.59
N LYS A 455 40.44 0.51 -13.29
CA LYS A 455 40.57 -0.81 -12.67
C LYS A 455 39.25 -1.57 -12.80
N SER A 456 39.32 -2.79 -13.35
CA SER A 456 38.22 -3.76 -13.27
C SER A 456 38.17 -4.34 -11.86
N LEU A 457 37.41 -3.67 -10.98
CA LEU A 457 37.26 -4.03 -9.57
C LEU A 457 36.68 -5.45 -9.40
N GLN A 458 37.18 -6.15 -8.38
CA GLN A 458 36.75 -7.48 -7.95
C GLN A 458 35.85 -7.41 -6.71
N TRP A 459 35.11 -8.48 -6.42
CA TRP A 459 34.40 -8.63 -5.14
C TRP A 459 35.39 -8.52 -3.98
N ARG A 460 36.55 -9.17 -4.14
CA ARG A 460 37.67 -9.09 -3.19
C ARG A 460 38.16 -7.66 -2.93
N ASP A 461 38.27 -6.82 -3.96
CA ASP A 461 38.69 -5.41 -3.77
C ASP A 461 37.74 -4.65 -2.83
N ILE A 462 36.42 -4.86 -3.00
CA ILE A 462 35.39 -4.19 -2.18
C ILE A 462 35.41 -4.72 -0.75
N PHE A 463 35.52 -6.03 -0.57
CA PHE A 463 35.60 -6.64 0.76
C PHE A 463 36.90 -6.26 1.49
N GLU A 464 38.04 -6.20 0.80
CA GLU A 464 39.31 -5.71 1.35
C GLU A 464 39.21 -4.23 1.77
N CYS A 465 38.54 -3.38 0.99
CA CYS A 465 38.24 -2.00 1.37
C CYS A 465 37.37 -1.92 2.64
N ALA A 466 36.35 -2.77 2.76
CA ALA A 466 35.45 -2.82 3.92
C ALA A 466 36.17 -3.28 5.20
N ARG A 467 37.12 -4.21 5.06
CA ARG A 467 37.97 -4.76 6.13
C ARG A 467 39.06 -3.80 6.62
N ASP A 468 39.46 -2.80 5.83
CA ASP A 468 40.51 -1.84 6.21
C ASP A 468 39.92 -0.49 6.68
N ALA A 469 39.86 -0.31 8.01
CA ALA A 469 39.44 0.94 8.64
C ALA A 469 40.32 2.16 8.28
N SER A 470 41.49 1.97 7.66
CA SER A 470 42.38 3.00 7.13
C SER A 470 42.23 3.26 5.63
N GLN A 471 41.37 2.52 4.91
CA GLN A 471 41.25 2.55 3.45
C GLN A 471 41.20 3.98 2.86
N TRP A 472 40.31 4.84 3.37
CA TRP A 472 40.21 6.22 2.87
C TRP A 472 41.47 7.06 3.16
N ARG A 473 42.22 6.76 4.22
CA ARG A 473 43.51 7.43 4.48
C ARG A 473 44.57 7.01 3.47
N ARG A 474 44.58 5.74 3.02
CA ARG A 474 45.52 5.24 2.00
C ARG A 474 45.36 5.94 0.65
N VAL A 475 44.12 6.23 0.26
CA VAL A 475 43.79 6.96 -0.99
C VAL A 475 43.68 8.48 -0.79
N SER A 476 44.34 9.02 0.23
CA SER A 476 44.42 10.46 0.53
C SER A 476 43.06 11.17 0.74
N LYS A 477 42.09 10.44 1.31
CA LYS A 477 40.72 10.87 1.61
C LYS A 477 40.30 10.73 3.09
N PRO A 478 41.13 11.14 4.06
CA PRO A 478 40.84 10.94 5.49
C PRO A 478 39.51 11.57 5.96
N GLU A 479 38.98 12.56 5.25
CA GLU A 479 37.71 13.23 5.53
C GLU A 479 36.49 12.30 5.43
N TRP A 480 36.58 11.18 4.69
CA TRP A 480 35.52 10.19 4.57
C TRP A 480 35.47 9.17 5.73
N GLY A 481 36.46 9.19 6.63
CA GLY A 481 36.52 8.31 7.81
C GLY A 481 36.97 6.89 7.47
N SER A 482 36.20 5.89 7.91
CA SER A 482 36.39 4.48 7.53
C SER A 482 35.59 4.13 6.27
N PHE A 483 35.92 3.04 5.59
CA PHE A 483 34.98 2.46 4.63
C PHE A 483 33.70 2.04 5.37
N LYS A 484 32.54 2.29 4.76
CA LYS A 484 31.23 1.94 5.32
C LYS A 484 30.47 1.09 4.31
N PHE A 485 30.31 -0.19 4.64
CA PHE A 485 29.70 -1.19 3.77
C PHE A 485 28.32 -1.61 4.27
N GLY A 486 27.49 -2.15 3.37
CA GLY A 486 26.13 -2.57 3.68
C GLY A 486 25.54 -3.47 2.60
N HIS A 487 24.72 -4.43 3.04
CA HIS A 487 23.84 -5.22 2.18
C HIS A 487 22.50 -5.38 2.90
N THR A 488 21.56 -6.08 2.28
CA THR A 488 20.28 -6.40 2.94
C THR A 488 20.45 -7.60 3.86
N ASP A 489 19.48 -7.82 4.74
CA ASP A 489 19.42 -9.01 5.58
C ASP A 489 19.35 -10.27 4.68
N PRO A 490 20.28 -11.24 4.84
CA PRO A 490 20.33 -12.44 4.00
C PRO A 490 19.21 -13.46 4.23
N ASP A 491 18.50 -13.41 5.36
CA ASP A 491 17.35 -14.26 5.65
C ASP A 491 16.05 -13.65 5.08
N LEU A 492 15.99 -12.33 4.91
CA LEU A 492 14.81 -11.62 4.39
C LEU A 492 14.90 -11.22 2.91
N SER A 493 16.09 -11.01 2.34
CA SER A 493 16.26 -10.33 1.05
C SER A 493 17.35 -10.93 0.15
N ASN A 494 17.01 -11.15 -1.13
CA ASN A 494 17.88 -11.80 -2.12
C ASN A 494 19.22 -11.08 -2.29
N SER A 495 19.29 -9.74 -2.34
CA SER A 495 20.58 -9.03 -2.46
C SER A 495 21.52 -9.22 -1.26
N GLY A 496 21.02 -9.69 -0.12
CA GLY A 496 21.80 -10.04 1.07
C GLY A 496 22.31 -11.47 0.98
N LEU A 497 21.45 -12.38 0.50
CA LEU A 497 21.81 -13.76 0.25
C LEU A 497 22.84 -13.87 -0.91
N ASP A 498 22.66 -13.09 -1.98
CA ASP A 498 23.62 -12.90 -3.07
C ASP A 498 24.92 -12.22 -2.59
N ALA A 499 24.88 -11.37 -1.56
CA ALA A 499 26.08 -10.84 -0.90
C ALA A 499 26.85 -11.95 -0.16
N LEU A 500 26.17 -12.74 0.67
CA LEU A 500 26.81 -13.89 1.35
C LEU A 500 27.37 -14.91 0.35
N PHE A 501 26.72 -15.10 -0.80
CA PHE A 501 27.28 -15.92 -1.88
C PHE A 501 28.56 -15.28 -2.43
N ALA A 502 28.57 -13.99 -2.76
CA ALA A 502 29.77 -13.29 -3.22
C ALA A 502 30.93 -13.36 -2.20
N GLU A 503 30.66 -13.18 -0.91
CA GLU A 503 31.66 -13.28 0.16
C GLU A 503 32.18 -14.71 0.33
N THR A 504 31.28 -15.71 0.37
CA THR A 504 31.67 -17.13 0.43
C THR A 504 32.49 -17.53 -0.79
N TYR A 505 32.12 -17.06 -1.98
CA TYR A 505 32.80 -17.37 -3.24
C TYR A 505 34.19 -16.70 -3.27
N ALA A 506 34.30 -15.46 -2.78
CA ALA A 506 35.55 -14.75 -2.59
C ALA A 506 36.46 -15.44 -1.57
N ALA A 507 35.93 -15.87 -0.41
CA ALA A 507 36.65 -16.58 0.64
C ALA A 507 37.20 -17.94 0.14
N LEU A 508 36.36 -18.72 -0.56
CA LEU A 508 36.78 -19.99 -1.17
C LEU A 508 37.76 -19.77 -2.34
N GLY A 509 37.62 -18.67 -3.08
CA GLY A 509 38.27 -18.46 -4.38
C GLY A 509 37.57 -19.22 -5.53
N LYS A 510 36.27 -19.51 -5.37
CA LYS A 510 35.48 -20.36 -6.26
C LYS A 510 34.16 -19.68 -6.58
N PHE A 511 33.99 -19.27 -7.85
CA PHE A 511 32.87 -18.43 -8.32
C PHE A 511 31.91 -19.16 -9.29
N ASP A 512 31.92 -20.50 -9.32
CA ASP A 512 30.86 -21.34 -9.93
C ASP A 512 30.87 -22.70 -9.23
N GLY A 513 29.73 -23.41 -9.25
CA GLY A 513 29.61 -24.76 -8.70
C GLY A 513 30.02 -24.92 -7.22
N VAL A 514 29.77 -23.91 -6.38
CA VAL A 514 30.05 -23.99 -4.93
C VAL A 514 29.03 -24.92 -4.26
N THR A 515 29.53 -25.84 -3.46
CA THR A 515 28.77 -26.89 -2.76
C THR A 515 28.90 -26.77 -1.25
N GLN A 516 28.03 -27.47 -0.53
CA GLN A 516 28.12 -27.59 0.93
C GLN A 516 29.47 -28.20 1.36
N GLN A 517 30.04 -29.12 0.56
CA GLN A 517 31.33 -29.75 0.87
C GLN A 517 32.51 -28.78 0.70
N ASP A 518 32.49 -27.89 -0.31
CA ASP A 518 33.53 -26.86 -0.46
C ASP A 518 33.61 -25.96 0.79
N ILE A 519 32.44 -25.58 1.32
CA ILE A 519 32.29 -24.74 2.51
C ILE A 519 32.75 -25.52 3.74
N SER A 520 32.25 -26.73 3.97
CA SER A 520 32.64 -27.58 5.11
C SER A 520 34.15 -27.85 5.15
N ASN A 521 34.77 -28.13 4.00
CA ASN A 521 36.22 -28.37 3.90
C ASN A 521 37.08 -27.13 4.24
N GLN A 522 36.51 -25.92 4.15
CA GLN A 522 37.20 -24.66 4.44
C GLN A 522 36.45 -23.83 5.51
N LEU A 523 35.69 -24.48 6.39
CA LEU A 523 34.68 -23.82 7.25
C LEU A 523 35.28 -22.68 8.09
N ASN A 524 36.44 -22.88 8.70
CA ASN A 524 37.12 -21.85 9.50
C ASN A 524 37.52 -20.64 8.65
N LYS A 525 38.02 -20.87 7.42
CA LYS A 525 38.43 -19.81 6.48
C LYS A 525 37.23 -18.99 6.00
N VAL A 526 36.12 -19.65 5.68
CA VAL A 526 34.86 -18.97 5.33
C VAL A 526 34.31 -18.20 6.53
N SER A 527 34.32 -18.81 7.73
CA SER A 527 33.88 -18.17 8.97
C SER A 527 34.67 -16.90 9.29
N SER A 528 36.01 -16.95 9.23
CA SER A 528 36.86 -15.77 9.47
C SER A 528 36.67 -14.70 8.39
N TYR A 529 36.53 -15.07 7.12
CA TYR A 529 36.33 -14.09 6.05
C TYR A 529 35.00 -13.34 6.20
N LEU A 530 33.90 -14.07 6.44
CA LEU A 530 32.59 -13.46 6.73
C LEU A 530 32.68 -12.64 8.03
N HIS A 531 33.29 -13.14 9.10
CA HIS A 531 33.45 -12.36 10.34
C HIS A 531 34.11 -10.99 10.11
N GLU A 532 35.22 -10.97 9.34
CA GLU A 532 35.96 -9.75 9.02
C GLU A 532 35.17 -8.75 8.14
N VAL A 533 34.28 -9.22 7.25
CA VAL A 533 33.44 -8.33 6.42
C VAL A 533 32.15 -7.92 7.15
N GLU A 534 31.44 -8.85 7.77
CA GLU A 534 30.20 -8.63 8.53
C GLU A 534 30.42 -7.68 9.73
N HIS A 535 31.62 -7.66 10.32
CA HIS A 535 31.96 -6.69 11.37
C HIS A 535 32.22 -5.25 10.85
N SER A 536 32.33 -5.06 9.53
CA SER A 536 32.36 -3.74 8.88
C SER A 536 30.97 -3.20 8.49
N ILE A 537 29.94 -4.05 8.53
CA ILE A 537 28.58 -3.68 8.10
C ILE A 537 27.96 -2.67 9.08
N VAL A 538 27.40 -1.59 8.52
CA VAL A 538 26.75 -0.52 9.29
C VAL A 538 25.33 -0.90 9.72
N HIS A 539 24.55 -1.53 8.83
CA HIS A 539 23.29 -2.19 9.13
C HIS A 539 22.93 -3.18 8.00
N TYR A 540 22.06 -4.16 8.28
CA TYR A 540 21.38 -4.91 7.23
C TYR A 540 20.06 -4.23 6.91
N GLY A 541 19.70 -4.10 5.63
CA GLY A 541 18.38 -3.58 5.22
C GLY A 541 17.32 -4.69 5.07
N THR A 542 16.08 -4.47 5.52
CA THR A 542 14.93 -5.35 5.24
C THR A 542 14.71 -5.64 3.76
N SER A 543 14.98 -4.66 2.89
CA SER A 543 14.95 -4.83 1.45
C SER A 543 15.88 -3.84 0.74
N SER A 544 16.23 -4.16 -0.51
CA SER A 544 17.24 -3.42 -1.27
C SER A 544 16.80 -1.99 -1.56
N GLY A 545 15.49 -1.78 -1.76
CA GLY A 545 14.90 -0.46 -1.91
C GLY A 545 14.99 0.41 -0.64
N PHE A 546 14.89 -0.20 0.55
CA PHE A 546 15.06 0.51 1.83
C PHE A 546 16.52 0.88 2.09
N LEU A 547 17.45 -0.05 1.85
CA LEU A 547 18.90 0.19 1.93
C LEU A 547 19.33 1.30 0.93
N ALA A 548 18.79 1.25 -0.29
CA ALA A 548 19.01 2.28 -1.31
C ALA A 548 18.50 3.66 -0.88
N ASP A 549 17.24 3.77 -0.42
CA ASP A 549 16.71 5.06 0.07
C ASP A 549 17.55 5.61 1.22
N ARG A 550 17.97 4.75 2.16
CA ARG A 550 18.88 5.13 3.25
C ARG A 550 20.23 5.63 2.75
N MET A 551 20.91 4.90 1.86
CA MET A 551 22.16 5.34 1.25
C MET A 551 21.99 6.70 0.56
N PHE A 552 20.97 6.85 -0.29
CA PHE A 552 20.83 8.02 -1.16
C PHE A 552 20.24 9.26 -0.46
N THR A 553 19.52 9.09 0.65
CA THR A 553 19.04 10.22 1.49
C THR A 553 20.08 10.69 2.50
N GLN A 554 20.82 9.78 3.14
CA GLN A 554 21.84 10.13 4.15
C GLN A 554 23.20 10.50 3.55
N GLY A 555 23.48 10.09 2.31
CA GLY A 555 24.67 10.48 1.57
C GLY A 555 25.95 9.68 1.89
N PRO A 556 27.11 10.10 1.35
CA PRO A 556 28.38 9.37 1.49
C PRO A 556 28.90 9.25 2.92
N GLY A 557 28.41 10.07 3.85
CA GLY A 557 28.72 9.95 5.28
C GLY A 557 28.08 8.72 5.96
N TYR A 558 27.06 8.11 5.36
CA TYR A 558 26.33 6.96 5.92
C TYR A 558 26.84 5.62 5.40
N LEU A 559 26.88 5.44 4.08
CA LEU A 559 27.42 4.26 3.41
C LEU A 559 28.30 4.70 2.23
N SER A 560 29.51 4.14 2.15
CA SER A 560 30.44 4.36 1.05
C SER A 560 30.05 3.54 -0.17
N ALA A 561 29.68 2.28 0.05
CA ALA A 561 29.22 1.34 -0.96
C ALA A 561 28.19 0.38 -0.36
N ALA A 562 27.27 -0.13 -1.19
CA ALA A 562 26.31 -1.15 -0.77
C ALA A 562 25.92 -2.12 -1.90
N ILE A 563 25.61 -3.36 -1.55
CA ILE A 563 25.13 -4.37 -2.50
C ILE A 563 23.63 -4.21 -2.72
N MET A 564 23.23 -3.96 -3.96
CA MET A 564 21.82 -3.78 -4.37
C MET A 564 21.64 -4.06 -5.87
N TYR A 565 20.41 -3.96 -6.37
CA TYR A 565 20.10 -4.20 -7.79
C TYR A 565 20.40 -2.96 -8.67
N GLU A 566 20.82 -3.20 -9.92
CA GLU A 566 21.14 -2.18 -10.93
C GLU A 566 20.05 -1.10 -11.09
N ASN A 567 18.78 -1.50 -11.14
CA ASN A 567 17.65 -0.58 -11.33
C ASN A 567 17.52 0.49 -10.23
N LEU A 568 18.04 0.23 -9.02
CA LEU A 568 18.04 1.19 -7.92
C LEU A 568 19.10 2.29 -8.11
N VAL A 569 20.25 1.97 -8.74
CA VAL A 569 21.27 2.95 -9.13
C VAL A 569 20.73 3.91 -10.20
N ILE A 570 19.99 3.37 -11.18
CA ILE A 570 19.33 4.16 -12.23
C ILE A 570 18.32 5.13 -11.61
N GLN A 571 17.42 4.62 -10.76
CA GLN A 571 16.41 5.44 -10.09
C GLN A 571 17.03 6.51 -9.16
N ALA A 572 18.20 6.25 -8.55
CA ALA A 572 18.91 7.22 -7.72
C ALA A 572 19.45 8.40 -8.52
N ASN A 573 20.13 8.11 -9.64
CA ASN A 573 20.65 9.14 -10.54
C ASN A 573 19.53 9.92 -11.25
N GLU A 574 18.43 9.25 -11.63
CA GLU A 574 17.25 9.94 -12.14
C GLU A 574 16.60 10.85 -11.09
N ALA A 575 16.39 10.38 -9.86
CA ALA A 575 15.82 11.19 -8.79
C ALA A 575 16.72 12.39 -8.43
N ALA A 576 18.05 12.24 -8.52
CA ALA A 576 18.99 13.35 -8.40
C ALA A 576 18.78 14.40 -9.51
N ARG A 577 18.69 13.97 -10.77
CA ARG A 577 18.43 14.84 -11.95
C ARG A 577 17.08 15.56 -11.86
N GLN A 578 16.04 14.87 -11.38
CA GLN A 578 14.70 15.46 -11.20
C GLN A 578 14.68 16.52 -10.09
N ARG A 579 15.47 16.36 -9.02
CA ARG A 579 15.61 17.34 -7.94
C ARG A 579 16.49 18.54 -8.31
N ASN A 580 17.53 18.32 -9.12
CA ASN A 580 18.39 19.38 -9.63
C ASN A 580 18.86 19.03 -11.07
N PRO A 581 18.28 19.65 -12.12
CA PRO A 581 18.69 19.42 -13.50
C PRO A 581 20.14 19.79 -13.84
N ALA A 582 20.80 20.59 -13.00
CA ALA A 582 22.19 21.00 -13.15
C ALA A 582 23.17 20.18 -12.28
N VAL A 583 22.74 19.06 -11.69
CA VAL A 583 23.62 18.18 -10.92
C VAL A 583 24.52 17.37 -11.85
N GLU A 584 25.80 17.20 -11.50
CA GLU A 584 26.68 16.29 -12.23
C GLU A 584 26.22 14.84 -12.05
N LEU A 585 26.28 14.07 -13.14
CA LEU A 585 25.84 12.69 -13.22
C LEU A 585 26.90 11.81 -13.90
N PRO A 586 27.05 10.54 -13.50
CA PRO A 586 26.33 9.89 -12.41
C PRO A 586 26.89 10.26 -11.02
N ARG A 587 26.03 10.32 -10.00
CA ARG A 587 26.44 10.47 -8.58
C ARG A 587 26.74 9.12 -7.93
N ILE A 588 25.95 8.10 -8.29
CA ILE A 588 26.12 6.71 -7.87
C ILE A 588 26.51 5.90 -9.10
N VAL A 589 27.51 5.04 -9.00
CA VAL A 589 27.92 4.13 -10.06
C VAL A 589 27.67 2.68 -9.66
N ALA A 590 27.28 1.88 -10.64
CA ALA A 590 27.18 0.44 -10.53
C ALA A 590 28.54 -0.19 -10.84
N ILE A 591 29.20 -0.74 -9.82
CA ILE A 591 30.38 -1.57 -10.01
C ILE A 591 29.89 -3.00 -10.26
N TYR A 592 30.32 -3.57 -11.39
CA TYR A 592 30.06 -4.95 -11.79
C TYR A 592 31.35 -5.75 -11.58
N PRO A 593 31.47 -6.59 -10.54
CA PRO A 593 32.74 -7.21 -10.20
C PRO A 593 33.26 -8.17 -11.28
N ALA A 594 34.59 -8.16 -11.48
CA ALA A 594 35.25 -8.88 -12.56
C ALA A 594 35.08 -10.41 -12.50
N GLU A 595 34.87 -10.98 -11.31
CA GLU A 595 34.59 -12.42 -11.16
C GLU A 595 33.16 -12.79 -11.58
N GLY A 596 32.29 -11.82 -11.85
CA GLY A 596 30.89 -11.96 -12.23
C GLY A 596 29.90 -11.48 -11.15
N THR A 597 28.62 -11.39 -11.49
CA THR A 597 27.56 -11.04 -10.52
C THR A 597 26.26 -11.84 -10.72
N PHE A 598 25.35 -11.81 -9.76
CA PHE A 598 24.06 -12.53 -9.85
C PHE A 598 23.07 -11.76 -10.75
N PRO A 599 22.29 -12.46 -11.61
CA PRO A 599 21.42 -11.82 -12.61
C PRO A 599 20.14 -11.22 -12.04
N SER A 600 19.69 -11.67 -10.86
CA SER A 600 18.38 -11.39 -10.24
C SER A 600 17.27 -11.31 -11.29
N ALA A 601 16.89 -12.46 -11.85
CA ALA A 601 15.97 -12.57 -12.99
C ALA A 601 14.47 -12.46 -12.60
N HIS A 602 14.19 -11.95 -11.39
CA HIS A 602 12.87 -11.76 -10.77
C HIS A 602 11.83 -12.86 -11.14
N PRO A 603 12.16 -14.15 -10.95
CA PRO A 603 11.33 -15.26 -11.42
C PRO A 603 9.94 -15.21 -10.81
N ILE A 604 8.90 -15.41 -11.62
CA ILE A 604 7.52 -15.60 -11.16
C ILE A 604 7.13 -17.08 -11.23
N GLY A 605 6.41 -17.57 -10.23
CA GLY A 605 5.95 -18.95 -10.15
C GLY A 605 4.61 -19.10 -9.46
N VAL A 606 3.86 -20.14 -9.85
CA VAL A 606 2.52 -20.45 -9.30
C VAL A 606 2.66 -21.35 -8.08
N VAL A 607 2.02 -20.97 -6.97
CA VAL A 607 2.04 -21.71 -5.69
C VAL A 607 1.38 -23.10 -5.86
N GLN A 608 1.91 -24.10 -5.17
CA GLN A 608 1.48 -25.51 -5.23
C GLN A 608 0.82 -25.93 -3.92
N ARG A 609 -0.35 -25.34 -3.64
CA ARG A 609 -1.12 -25.61 -2.43
C ARG A 609 -2.63 -25.71 -2.72
N PRO A 610 -3.44 -26.36 -1.88
CA PRO A 610 -4.84 -26.69 -2.18
C PRO A 610 -5.76 -25.48 -2.46
N TRP A 611 -5.43 -24.28 -1.99
CA TRP A 611 -6.18 -23.06 -2.31
C TRP A 611 -5.97 -22.57 -3.76
N VAL A 612 -4.92 -23.04 -4.45
CA VAL A 612 -4.60 -22.66 -5.83
C VAL A 612 -5.35 -23.56 -6.82
N THR A 613 -6.65 -23.29 -6.95
CA THR A 613 -7.57 -23.94 -7.91
C THR A 613 -7.07 -23.81 -9.36
N GLU A 614 -7.55 -24.66 -10.27
CA GLU A 614 -7.18 -24.52 -11.70
C GLU A 614 -7.66 -23.18 -12.31
N LYS A 615 -8.72 -22.55 -11.79
CA LYS A 615 -9.09 -21.17 -12.15
C LYS A 615 -7.98 -20.18 -11.77
N HIS A 616 -7.42 -20.31 -10.57
CA HIS A 616 -6.26 -19.52 -10.15
C HIS A 616 -5.04 -19.79 -11.04
N ARG A 617 -4.83 -21.04 -11.49
CA ARG A 617 -3.71 -21.40 -12.40
C ARG A 617 -3.89 -20.85 -13.82
N GLN A 618 -5.09 -20.89 -14.38
CA GLN A 618 -5.39 -20.30 -15.70
C GLN A 618 -5.26 -18.78 -15.66
N ALA A 619 -5.83 -18.14 -14.64
CA ALA A 619 -5.70 -16.70 -14.44
C ALA A 619 -4.23 -16.28 -14.24
N SER A 620 -3.46 -17.10 -13.51
CA SER A 620 -2.03 -16.88 -13.29
C SER A 620 -1.23 -16.89 -14.59
N ARG A 621 -1.49 -17.86 -15.49
CA ARG A 621 -0.86 -17.90 -16.83
C ARG A 621 -1.16 -16.61 -17.60
N LEU A 622 -2.43 -16.24 -17.72
CA LEU A 622 -2.88 -15.02 -18.41
C LEU A 622 -2.30 -13.71 -17.86
N TYR A 623 -1.94 -13.68 -16.57
CA TYR A 623 -1.26 -12.55 -15.95
C TYR A 623 0.25 -12.55 -16.20
N ILE A 624 0.92 -13.70 -16.10
CA ILE A 624 2.34 -13.85 -16.46
C ILE A 624 2.56 -13.49 -17.94
N ASP A 625 1.71 -14.01 -18.83
CA ASP A 625 1.72 -13.71 -20.27
C ASP A 625 1.56 -12.21 -20.55
N PHE A 626 0.80 -11.49 -19.71
CA PHE A 626 0.66 -10.03 -19.81
C PHE A 626 1.91 -9.28 -19.33
N LEU A 627 2.55 -9.70 -18.24
CA LEU A 627 3.78 -9.06 -17.75
C LEU A 627 4.94 -9.17 -18.76
N LEU A 628 4.92 -10.19 -19.61
CA LEU A 628 5.90 -10.44 -20.68
C LEU A 628 5.56 -9.74 -22.01
N GLN A 629 4.38 -9.09 -22.13
CA GLN A 629 4.00 -8.32 -23.32
C GLN A 629 4.86 -7.05 -23.47
N ARG A 630 5.17 -6.68 -24.71
CA ARG A 630 6.09 -5.60 -25.06
C ARG A 630 5.84 -4.28 -24.33
N PRO A 631 4.59 -3.75 -24.20
CA PRO A 631 4.36 -2.49 -23.49
C PRO A 631 4.72 -2.57 -22.00
N GLN A 632 4.51 -3.74 -21.37
CA GLN A 632 4.80 -4.00 -19.96
C GLN A 632 6.31 -4.14 -19.72
N GLN A 633 7.04 -4.73 -20.68
CA GLN A 633 8.51 -4.84 -20.69
C GLN A 633 9.20 -3.49 -20.99
N GLU A 634 8.69 -2.71 -21.95
CA GLU A 634 9.16 -1.34 -22.23
C GLU A 634 8.90 -0.39 -21.05
N LEU A 635 7.80 -0.61 -20.31
CA LEU A 635 7.54 0.08 -19.05
C LEU A 635 8.48 -0.39 -17.92
N ALA A 636 8.83 -1.68 -17.85
CA ALA A 636 9.81 -2.18 -16.88
C ALA A 636 11.18 -1.50 -17.06
N LEU A 637 11.60 -1.30 -18.31
CA LEU A 637 12.82 -0.56 -18.65
C LEU A 637 12.80 0.87 -18.12
N ARG A 638 11.64 1.56 -18.12
CA ARG A 638 11.50 2.90 -17.52
C ARG A 638 11.71 2.92 -16.00
N PHE A 639 11.59 1.79 -15.32
CA PHE A 639 11.92 1.64 -13.90
C PHE A 639 13.33 1.05 -13.67
N GLY A 640 14.14 0.96 -14.72
CA GLY A 640 15.54 0.50 -14.69
C GLY A 640 15.75 -1.00 -14.85
N PHE A 641 14.70 -1.77 -15.13
CA PHE A 641 14.81 -3.22 -15.32
C PHE A 641 15.25 -3.59 -16.74
N ARG A 642 16.00 -4.69 -16.89
CA ARG A 642 16.29 -5.31 -18.19
C ARG A 642 15.12 -6.21 -18.60
N PRO A 643 14.48 -6.01 -19.76
CA PRO A 643 13.49 -6.95 -20.28
C PRO A 643 14.01 -8.39 -20.35
N SER A 644 13.18 -9.40 -20.04
CA SER A 644 13.62 -10.81 -20.06
C SER A 644 13.63 -11.46 -21.44
N ASN A 645 13.07 -10.78 -22.46
CA ASN A 645 12.97 -11.28 -23.83
C ASN A 645 13.72 -10.33 -24.79
N ASP A 646 14.91 -10.76 -25.22
CA ASP A 646 15.81 -10.05 -26.13
C ASP A 646 15.27 -9.95 -27.57
N GLN A 647 14.48 -10.94 -28.00
CA GLN A 647 13.88 -11.01 -29.34
C GLN A 647 12.90 -9.86 -29.64
N GLN A 648 12.45 -9.11 -28.63
CA GLN A 648 11.55 -7.98 -28.82
C GLN A 648 12.25 -6.73 -29.40
N GLY A 649 13.59 -6.66 -29.41
CA GLY A 649 14.31 -5.52 -29.98
C GLY A 649 13.98 -4.19 -29.29
N ILE A 650 13.83 -4.21 -27.96
CA ILE A 650 13.63 -3.02 -27.14
C ILE A 650 14.99 -2.29 -27.02
N ASP A 651 15.06 -1.01 -27.42
CA ASP A 651 16.30 -0.22 -27.22
C ASP A 651 16.48 0.06 -25.73
N LEU A 652 17.60 -0.39 -25.17
CA LEU A 652 17.93 -0.27 -23.75
C LEU A 652 18.57 1.08 -23.40
N LYS A 653 19.14 1.81 -24.39
CA LYS A 653 19.84 3.11 -24.21
C LYS A 653 19.04 4.21 -23.50
N PRO A 654 17.69 4.28 -23.57
CA PRO A 654 16.91 5.28 -22.84
C PRO A 654 17.11 5.25 -21.32
N MET A 655 17.52 4.10 -20.73
CA MET A 655 17.82 3.97 -19.29
C MET A 655 19.14 3.27 -18.97
N LEU A 656 19.59 2.27 -19.73
CA LEU A 656 20.89 1.63 -19.54
C LEU A 656 22.00 2.43 -20.24
N ARG A 657 22.48 3.50 -19.62
CA ARG A 657 23.64 4.29 -20.10
C ARG A 657 24.45 4.96 -18.97
N PRO A 658 25.71 5.37 -19.22
CA PRO A 658 26.62 5.86 -18.16
C PRO A 658 26.13 7.07 -17.35
N GLU A 659 25.30 7.96 -17.92
CA GLU A 659 24.64 9.06 -17.18
C GLU A 659 23.87 8.57 -15.94
N PHE A 660 23.31 7.37 -15.99
CA PHE A 660 22.58 6.75 -14.89
C PHE A 660 23.43 5.81 -14.03
N GLY A 661 24.75 5.84 -14.20
CA GLY A 661 25.71 5.07 -13.40
C GLY A 661 25.91 3.62 -13.86
N VAL A 662 25.27 3.22 -14.95
CA VAL A 662 25.17 1.82 -15.41
C VAL A 662 25.74 1.63 -16.82
N SER A 663 26.05 0.39 -17.19
CA SER A 663 26.54 0.04 -18.53
C SER A 663 25.70 -1.09 -19.16
N PRO A 664 25.15 -0.89 -20.38
CA PRO A 664 24.39 -1.94 -21.06
C PRO A 664 25.29 -3.13 -21.45
N ALA A 665 26.60 -2.90 -21.62
CA ALA A 665 27.61 -3.92 -21.92
C ALA A 665 28.20 -4.61 -20.67
N GLN A 666 27.54 -4.47 -19.52
CA GLN A 666 27.81 -5.18 -18.28
C GLN A 666 26.49 -5.75 -17.71
N PRO A 667 26.54 -6.75 -16.80
CA PRO A 667 27.73 -7.53 -16.44
C PRO A 667 28.15 -8.49 -17.56
N ARG A 668 29.45 -8.73 -17.71
CA ARG A 668 30.00 -9.68 -18.71
C ARG A 668 29.91 -11.16 -18.32
N LYS A 669 29.71 -11.46 -17.03
CA LYS A 669 29.64 -12.82 -16.49
C LYS A 669 28.59 -12.89 -15.39
N PHE A 670 27.75 -13.90 -15.44
CA PHE A 670 26.77 -14.19 -14.40
C PHE A 670 27.23 -15.31 -13.46
N LEU A 671 26.94 -15.14 -12.17
CA LEU A 671 27.09 -16.15 -11.13
C LEU A 671 25.78 -16.93 -10.94
N ARG A 672 25.86 -18.11 -10.35
CA ARG A 672 24.71 -18.95 -9.98
C ARG A 672 24.62 -19.08 -8.45
N PRO A 673 23.41 -19.07 -7.85
CA PRO A 673 23.24 -19.43 -6.46
C PRO A 673 23.64 -20.90 -6.23
N PRO A 674 24.15 -21.27 -5.04
CA PRO A 674 24.55 -22.64 -4.74
C PRO A 674 23.33 -23.49 -4.38
N PRO A 675 23.45 -24.83 -4.26
CA PRO A 675 22.32 -25.70 -3.88
C PRO A 675 21.80 -25.41 -2.46
N ALA A 676 20.51 -25.65 -2.19
CA ALA A 676 19.86 -25.30 -0.91
C ALA A 676 20.60 -25.76 0.38
N PRO A 677 21.22 -26.96 0.47
CA PRO A 677 22.03 -27.34 1.63
C PRO A 677 23.29 -26.47 1.83
N ALA A 678 23.85 -25.92 0.75
CA ALA A 678 24.94 -24.96 0.81
C ALA A 678 24.42 -23.56 1.19
N ILE A 679 23.26 -23.13 0.68
CA ILE A 679 22.62 -21.85 1.07
C ILE A 679 22.37 -21.83 2.59
N ARG A 680 21.74 -22.88 3.13
CA ARG A 680 21.49 -23.01 4.58
C ARG A 680 22.79 -22.95 5.39
N LEU A 681 23.84 -23.67 4.97
CA LEU A 681 25.14 -23.63 5.64
C LEU A 681 25.79 -22.23 5.59
N ILE A 682 25.65 -21.49 4.48
CA ILE A 682 26.13 -20.10 4.37
C ILE A 682 25.37 -19.20 5.36
N GLN A 683 24.04 -19.28 5.41
CA GLN A 683 23.22 -18.54 6.39
C GLN A 683 23.59 -18.89 7.84
N ASP A 684 23.83 -20.17 8.13
CA ASP A 684 24.25 -20.60 9.48
C ASP A 684 25.65 -20.12 9.83
N VAL A 685 26.59 -20.05 8.88
CA VAL A 685 27.89 -19.41 9.11
C VAL A 685 27.69 -17.91 9.33
N TRP A 686 26.88 -17.22 8.52
CA TRP A 686 26.56 -15.81 8.70
C TRP A 686 25.99 -15.50 10.09
N ARG A 687 24.91 -16.18 10.52
CA ARG A 687 24.30 -16.01 11.87
C ARG A 687 25.28 -16.23 13.03
N ARG A 688 26.37 -16.98 12.81
CA ARG A 688 27.44 -17.21 13.80
C ARG A 688 28.57 -16.18 13.76
N ASN A 689 28.66 -15.35 12.71
CA ASN A 689 29.74 -14.39 12.48
C ASN A 689 29.29 -12.94 12.31
N LYS A 690 28.00 -12.67 12.10
CA LYS A 690 27.41 -11.32 12.15
C LYS A 690 27.62 -10.69 13.52
N ARG A 691 27.75 -9.35 13.55
CA ARG A 691 27.82 -8.59 14.82
C ARG A 691 26.62 -8.94 15.69
N ASN A 692 26.84 -9.15 16.98
CA ASN A 692 25.74 -9.36 17.92
C ASN A 692 25.38 -8.04 18.60
N ALA A 693 24.13 -7.92 19.04
CA ALA A 693 23.58 -6.70 19.61
C ALA A 693 23.57 -6.71 21.15
N ASP A 694 23.77 -5.53 21.75
CA ASP A 694 23.41 -5.20 23.12
C ASP A 694 22.37 -4.08 23.09
N ILE A 695 21.16 -4.39 23.58
CA ILE A 695 19.98 -3.57 23.39
C ILE A 695 19.43 -3.12 24.74
N VAL A 696 19.10 -1.84 24.87
CA VAL A 696 18.21 -1.35 25.92
C VAL A 696 16.84 -1.08 25.33
N LEU A 697 15.83 -1.75 25.87
CA LEU A 697 14.44 -1.42 25.63
C LEU A 697 13.97 -0.45 26.72
N ALA A 698 13.52 0.74 26.33
CA ALA A 698 12.97 1.75 27.23
C ALA A 698 11.47 1.92 26.95
N VAL A 699 10.62 1.51 27.89
CA VAL A 699 9.17 1.58 27.75
C VAL A 699 8.60 2.70 28.62
N ASP A 700 7.89 3.62 27.99
CA ASP A 700 7.16 4.70 28.67
C ASP A 700 5.96 4.11 29.41
N THR A 701 5.88 4.42 30.71
CA THR A 701 4.79 4.05 31.61
C THR A 701 4.25 5.29 32.32
N SER A 702 4.38 6.49 31.73
CA SER A 702 3.71 7.70 32.20
C SER A 702 2.19 7.61 32.01
N ALA A 703 1.42 8.50 32.65
CA ALA A 703 -0.04 8.47 32.58
C ALA A 703 -0.58 8.65 31.15
N SER A 704 0.13 9.35 30.26
CA SER A 704 -0.31 9.55 28.88
C SER A 704 -0.20 8.31 28.00
N MET A 705 0.41 7.22 28.49
CA MET A 705 0.46 5.89 27.85
C MET A 705 -0.70 4.96 28.22
N GLU A 706 -1.73 5.42 28.96
CA GLU A 706 -2.85 4.57 29.39
C GLU A 706 -3.64 3.93 28.23
N GLY A 707 -4.34 2.82 28.53
CA GLY A 707 -5.25 2.16 27.60
C GLY A 707 -4.53 1.31 26.55
N GLU A 708 -4.86 1.53 25.28
CA GLU A 708 -4.27 0.74 24.18
C GLU A 708 -2.81 1.11 23.86
N LYS A 709 -2.33 2.28 24.27
CA LYS A 709 -0.92 2.67 24.02
C LYS A 709 0.04 1.74 24.75
N ILE A 710 -0.12 1.54 26.06
CA ILE A 710 0.73 0.64 26.84
C ILE A 710 0.55 -0.83 26.44
N ARG A 711 -0.68 -1.28 26.12
CA ARG A 711 -0.94 -2.63 25.58
C ARG A 711 -0.22 -2.86 24.25
N GLY A 712 -0.28 -1.89 23.34
CA GLY A 712 0.45 -1.89 22.09
C GLY A 712 1.97 -1.94 22.31
N ALA A 713 2.51 -1.13 23.22
CA ALA A 713 3.92 -1.10 23.57
C ALA A 713 4.41 -2.41 24.23
N GLU A 714 3.58 -3.08 25.03
CA GLU A 714 3.89 -4.38 25.63
C GLU A 714 3.92 -5.50 24.56
N ALA A 715 2.90 -5.56 23.70
CA ALA A 715 2.84 -6.53 22.61
C ALA A 715 3.98 -6.33 21.58
N ALA A 716 4.28 -5.08 21.24
CA ALA A 716 5.44 -4.64 20.47
C ALA A 716 6.75 -5.22 20.99
N ALA A 717 7.05 -4.93 22.26
CA ALA A 717 8.29 -5.35 22.90
C ALA A 717 8.44 -6.87 22.94
N LYS A 718 7.35 -7.61 23.19
CA LYS A 718 7.34 -9.07 23.17
C LYS A 718 7.63 -9.63 21.77
N ALA A 719 6.98 -9.11 20.74
CA ALA A 719 7.24 -9.49 19.35
C ALA A 719 8.69 -9.18 18.92
N PHE A 720 9.28 -8.08 19.42
CA PHE A 720 10.69 -7.77 19.17
C PHE A 720 11.66 -8.72 19.86
N ILE A 721 11.43 -9.05 21.14
CA ILE A 721 12.25 -10.03 21.88
C ILE A 721 12.29 -11.37 21.14
N ASP A 722 11.18 -11.78 20.54
CA ASP A 722 11.10 -13.02 19.78
C ASP A 722 11.91 -13.01 18.46
N LEU A 723 12.22 -11.84 17.89
CA LEU A 723 13.09 -11.70 16.71
C LEU A 723 14.60 -11.74 17.01
N LEU A 724 15.03 -11.51 18.25
CA LEU A 724 16.47 -11.39 18.57
C LEU A 724 17.23 -12.73 18.52
N GLY A 725 18.52 -12.70 18.22
CA GLY A 725 19.37 -13.88 18.12
C GLY A 725 19.87 -14.37 19.48
N PRO A 726 20.16 -15.68 19.67
CA PRO A 726 20.59 -16.27 20.94
C PRO A 726 21.96 -15.78 21.45
N ARG A 727 22.64 -14.89 20.73
CA ARG A 727 23.91 -14.26 21.12
C ARG A 727 23.79 -12.76 21.42
N ASP A 728 22.60 -12.20 21.29
CA ASP A 728 22.29 -10.81 21.61
C ASP A 728 21.97 -10.68 23.10
N SER A 729 22.06 -9.46 23.64
CA SER A 729 21.62 -9.15 25.00
C SER A 729 20.55 -8.08 25.00
N LEU A 730 19.61 -8.18 25.94
CA LEU A 730 18.57 -7.18 26.17
C LEU A 730 18.47 -6.82 27.64
N SER A 731 18.33 -5.52 27.89
CA SER A 731 18.03 -4.93 29.20
C SER A 731 16.75 -4.11 29.07
N ALA A 732 15.72 -4.39 29.87
CA ALA A 732 14.50 -3.59 29.89
C ALA A 732 14.52 -2.55 31.02
N LEU A 733 14.19 -1.31 30.69
CA LEU A 733 13.80 -0.29 31.65
C LEU A 733 12.42 0.25 31.34
N ILE A 734 11.75 0.74 32.37
CA ILE A 734 10.51 1.51 32.27
C ILE A 734 10.74 2.92 32.81
N PHE A 735 9.97 3.88 32.33
CA PHE A 735 10.00 5.25 32.85
C PHE A 735 8.62 5.89 32.93
N GLY A 736 8.31 6.42 34.10
CA GLY A 736 7.29 7.45 34.30
C GLY A 736 7.98 8.63 34.98
N ALA A 737 7.48 9.04 36.14
CA ALA A 737 8.11 10.08 36.98
C ALA A 737 9.53 9.72 37.49
N LYS A 738 9.98 8.46 37.30
CA LYS A 738 11.33 7.96 37.56
C LYS A 738 11.68 6.85 36.57
N VAL A 739 12.97 6.70 36.28
CA VAL A 739 13.54 5.58 35.52
C VAL A 739 13.73 4.36 36.43
N LYS A 740 13.23 3.18 36.01
CA LYS A 740 13.39 1.91 36.73
C LYS A 740 13.85 0.81 35.76
N TRP A 741 14.96 0.16 36.08
CA TRP A 741 15.40 -1.04 35.36
C TRP A 741 14.58 -2.25 35.82
N MET A 742 13.97 -2.96 34.88
CA MET A 742 13.19 -4.18 35.11
C MET A 742 14.05 -5.42 34.87
N SER A 743 14.97 -5.36 33.91
CA SER A 743 15.97 -6.39 33.64
C SER A 743 17.26 -5.79 33.10
N ARG A 744 18.38 -6.51 33.23
CA ARG A 744 19.68 -6.15 32.67
C ARG A 744 20.40 -7.39 32.15
N ASP A 745 21.10 -7.22 31.04
CA ASP A 745 22.05 -8.19 30.47
C ASP A 745 21.49 -9.62 30.27
N ILE A 746 20.18 -9.75 30.03
CA ILE A 746 19.57 -11.04 29.69
C ILE A 746 20.05 -11.45 28.29
N ARG A 747 20.48 -12.69 28.12
CA ARG A 747 20.83 -13.28 26.82
C ARG A 747 19.56 -13.68 26.07
N MET A 748 19.47 -13.40 24.77
CA MET A 748 18.25 -13.69 23.98
C MET A 748 18.15 -15.15 23.50
N ASP A 749 18.67 -16.09 24.31
CA ASP A 749 18.38 -17.52 24.15
C ASP A 749 16.91 -17.84 24.52
N PRO A 750 16.40 -19.06 24.24
CA PRO A 750 14.99 -19.37 24.46
C PRO A 750 14.49 -19.18 25.91
N GLN A 751 15.35 -19.39 26.92
CA GLN A 751 14.98 -19.18 28.32
C GLN A 751 15.00 -17.68 28.66
N GLY A 752 16.03 -16.97 28.20
CA GLY A 752 16.17 -15.54 28.40
C GLY A 752 15.13 -14.70 27.67
N LYS A 753 14.65 -15.11 26.48
CA LYS A 753 13.48 -14.50 25.82
C LYS A 753 12.25 -14.54 26.71
N GLU A 754 11.92 -15.69 27.27
CA GLU A 754 10.79 -15.81 28.20
C GLU A 754 11.02 -15.05 29.51
N GLN A 755 12.26 -14.91 29.98
CA GLN A 755 12.58 -14.07 31.14
C GLN A 755 12.38 -12.57 30.81
N ALA A 756 12.82 -12.12 29.64
CA ALA A 756 12.71 -10.73 29.21
C ALA A 756 11.25 -10.34 28.97
N LYS A 757 10.46 -11.18 28.29
CA LYS A 757 9.01 -10.97 28.10
C LYS A 757 8.28 -10.84 29.45
N ARG A 758 8.61 -11.70 30.43
CA ARG A 758 8.07 -11.60 31.80
C ARG A 758 8.55 -10.38 32.58
N SER A 759 9.71 -9.81 32.27
CA SER A 759 10.18 -8.55 32.90
C SER A 759 9.39 -7.31 32.47
N ILE A 760 8.51 -7.45 31.47
CA ILE A 760 7.63 -6.40 30.95
C ILE A 760 6.15 -6.85 30.88
N ASP A 761 5.76 -7.88 31.63
CA ASP A 761 4.34 -8.24 31.77
C ASP A 761 3.60 -7.20 32.63
N HIS A 762 2.35 -6.90 32.28
CA HIS A 762 1.42 -6.09 33.07
C HIS A 762 1.92 -4.67 33.39
N LEU A 763 2.43 -3.95 32.38
CA LEU A 763 2.88 -2.57 32.57
C LEU A 763 1.71 -1.63 32.90
N ILE A 764 1.87 -0.82 33.96
CA ILE A 764 0.84 0.11 34.45
C ILE A 764 1.28 1.56 34.15
N ALA A 765 0.55 2.24 33.27
CA ALA A 765 0.72 3.67 32.99
C ALA A 765 0.33 4.53 34.21
N ASN A 766 1.24 5.37 34.73
CA ASN A 766 0.96 6.33 35.81
C ASN A 766 2.04 7.43 35.94
N GLY A 767 1.62 8.60 36.44
CA GLY A 767 2.52 9.72 36.79
C GLY A 767 3.09 10.52 35.61
N ASP A 768 4.03 11.42 35.91
CA ASP A 768 4.75 12.26 34.94
C ASP A 768 5.58 11.42 33.94
N SER A 769 6.18 12.07 32.94
CA SER A 769 7.19 11.47 32.04
C SER A 769 8.58 12.06 32.25
N ALA A 770 9.58 11.17 32.34
CA ALA A 770 11.02 11.46 32.43
C ALA A 770 11.80 10.82 31.25
N LEU A 771 11.28 11.02 30.03
CA LEU A 771 11.81 10.50 28.77
C LEU A 771 13.31 10.78 28.55
N PHE A 772 13.76 12.03 28.67
CA PHE A 772 15.17 12.36 28.41
C PHE A 772 16.11 11.80 29.48
N GLN A 773 15.66 11.66 30.73
CA GLN A 773 16.41 10.95 31.78
C GLN A 773 16.53 9.45 31.48
N ALA A 774 15.47 8.82 30.98
CA ALA A 774 15.47 7.41 30.60
C ALA A 774 16.46 7.14 29.45
N ILE A 775 16.50 8.04 28.45
CA ILE A 775 17.41 7.96 27.32
C ILE A 775 18.86 8.16 27.76
N ASP A 776 19.19 9.17 28.58
CA ASP A 776 20.55 9.35 29.08
C ASP A 776 21.01 8.14 29.92
N ALA A 777 20.16 7.61 30.80
CA ALA A 777 20.48 6.42 31.60
C ALA A 777 20.74 5.16 30.75
N ALA A 778 19.92 4.93 29.71
CA ALA A 778 20.14 3.84 28.76
C ALA A 778 21.41 4.04 27.92
N TYR A 779 21.66 5.27 27.46
CA TYR A 779 22.81 5.59 26.62
C TYR A 779 24.13 5.45 27.40
N GLN A 780 24.20 5.90 28.66
CA GLN A 780 25.39 5.66 29.50
C GLN A 780 25.62 4.16 29.77
N PHE A 781 24.56 3.37 29.98
CA PHE A 781 24.67 1.92 30.15
C PHE A 781 25.25 1.24 28.90
N LEU A 782 24.79 1.65 27.71
CA LEU A 782 25.26 1.17 26.42
C LEU A 782 26.69 1.65 26.08
N LEU A 783 27.08 2.88 26.43
CA LEU A 783 28.44 3.38 26.23
C LEU A 783 29.49 2.51 26.94
N ALA A 784 29.13 1.92 28.08
CA ALA A 784 29.96 0.99 28.84
C ALA A 784 29.94 -0.46 28.31
N ARG A 785 29.18 -0.78 27.26
CA ARG A 785 29.23 -2.07 26.55
C ARG A 785 30.32 -2.07 25.47
N ASP A 786 30.81 -3.26 25.13
CA ASP A 786 31.82 -3.49 24.10
C ASP A 786 31.44 -2.83 22.75
N PRO A 787 32.26 -1.90 22.22
CA PRO A 787 31.99 -1.25 20.93
C PRO A 787 32.12 -2.18 19.71
N SER A 788 32.66 -3.40 19.85
CA SER A 788 32.64 -4.40 18.77
C SER A 788 31.21 -4.86 18.45
N ARG A 789 30.35 -4.92 19.49
CA ARG A 789 28.94 -5.30 19.39
C ARG A 789 28.11 -4.14 18.85
N THR A 790 27.00 -4.45 18.18
CA THR A 790 26.01 -3.42 17.84
C THR A 790 25.34 -2.95 19.13
N ARG A 791 25.21 -1.64 19.34
CA ARG A 791 24.62 -1.09 20.57
C ARG A 791 23.44 -0.21 20.21
N ALA A 792 22.29 -0.47 20.82
CA ALA A 792 21.07 0.27 20.47
C ALA A 792 20.11 0.47 21.64
N LEU A 793 19.37 1.58 21.56
CA LEU A 793 18.29 1.95 22.46
C LEU A 793 17.00 2.01 21.65
N ILE A 794 15.98 1.28 22.08
CA ILE A 794 14.64 1.30 21.49
C ILE A 794 13.69 1.93 22.50
N VAL A 795 13.10 3.07 22.14
CA VAL A 795 12.19 3.85 22.99
C VAL A 795 10.75 3.69 22.50
N LEU A 796 9.86 3.21 23.37
CA LEU A 796 8.42 3.12 23.14
C LEU A 796 7.74 4.21 23.96
N SER A 797 7.18 5.26 23.34
CA SER A 797 6.70 6.45 24.07
C SER A 797 5.68 7.26 23.26
N ASP A 798 4.89 8.10 23.92
CA ASP A 798 4.10 9.16 23.25
C ASP A 798 4.87 10.49 23.09
N GLY A 799 6.17 10.50 23.41
CA GLY A 799 7.11 11.57 23.13
C GLY A 799 7.06 12.75 24.09
N LYS A 800 6.09 12.79 25.01
CA LYS A 800 5.95 13.87 25.99
C LYS A 800 7.02 13.73 27.08
N ASP A 801 7.62 14.85 27.47
CA ASP A 801 8.48 14.98 28.65
C ASP A 801 7.96 16.15 29.50
N ILE A 802 7.89 15.96 30.82
CA ILE A 802 7.33 16.96 31.74
C ILE A 802 8.43 17.55 32.64
N LYS A 803 9.52 16.81 32.90
CA LYS A 803 10.45 17.16 33.99
C LYS A 803 11.84 16.52 33.95
N SER A 804 12.32 16.06 32.80
CA SER A 804 13.64 15.42 32.73
C SER A 804 14.82 16.35 33.02
N SER A 805 15.87 15.74 33.57
CA SER A 805 17.24 16.23 33.51
C SER A 805 18.13 15.08 33.00
N PRO A 806 18.99 15.30 31.99
CA PRO A 806 19.30 16.57 31.33
C PRO A 806 18.19 17.11 30.42
N PRO A 807 18.12 18.44 30.18
CA PRO A 807 17.31 19.02 29.11
C PRO A 807 17.73 18.51 27.73
N LEU A 808 16.80 18.50 26.78
CA LEU A 808 16.96 17.92 25.43
C LEU A 808 18.21 18.43 24.69
N GLU A 809 18.51 19.74 24.75
CA GLU A 809 19.73 20.31 24.15
C GLU A 809 21.00 19.67 24.70
N LYS A 810 21.11 19.53 26.03
CA LYS A 810 22.27 18.90 26.69
C LYS A 810 22.34 17.40 26.43
N LEU A 811 21.21 16.74 26.14
CA LEU A 811 21.17 15.36 25.68
C LEU A 811 21.71 15.25 24.24
N PHE A 812 21.21 16.05 23.30
CA PHE A 812 21.77 16.11 21.93
C PHE A 812 23.27 16.38 21.94
N ASP A 813 23.72 17.33 22.77
CA ASP A 813 25.11 17.71 22.91
C ASP A 813 26.00 16.56 23.45
N LYS A 814 25.46 15.67 24.29
CA LYS A 814 26.09 14.39 24.69
C LYS A 814 26.13 13.38 23.52
N LEU A 815 25.00 13.15 22.85
CA LEU A 815 24.88 12.19 21.75
C LEU A 815 25.82 12.53 20.60
N ASP A 816 25.84 13.80 20.17
CA ASP A 816 26.71 14.33 19.13
C ASP A 816 28.20 14.15 19.49
N ARG A 817 28.59 14.37 20.75
CA ARG A 817 29.98 14.12 21.22
C ARG A 817 30.35 12.64 21.17
N ALA A 818 29.50 11.76 21.69
CA ALA A 818 29.75 10.32 21.72
C ALA A 818 29.83 9.71 20.31
N ASN A 819 28.95 10.13 19.40
CA ASN A 819 29.00 9.70 17.99
C ASN A 819 30.30 10.16 17.30
N ARG A 820 30.76 11.39 17.57
CA ARG A 820 32.05 11.90 17.04
C ARG A 820 33.27 11.14 17.58
N SER A 821 33.22 10.59 18.79
CA SER A 821 34.30 9.78 19.37
C SER A 821 34.21 8.28 19.04
N GLY A 822 33.46 7.89 18.00
CA GLY A 822 33.28 6.48 17.62
C GLY A 822 32.38 5.67 18.57
N GLY A 823 31.79 6.32 19.59
CA GLY A 823 30.87 5.73 20.56
C GLY A 823 29.47 5.49 20.00
N SER A 824 29.35 5.07 18.73
CA SER A 824 28.09 4.90 18.03
C SER A 824 27.15 3.97 18.79
N ILE A 825 25.95 4.47 19.06
CA ILE A 825 24.80 3.77 19.63
C ILE A 825 23.58 4.26 18.83
N LEU A 826 22.83 3.34 18.23
CA LEU A 826 21.65 3.67 17.44
C LEU A 826 20.46 3.91 18.38
N VAL A 827 19.81 5.07 18.29
CA VAL A 827 18.56 5.33 19.03
C VAL A 827 17.38 5.20 18.06
N PHE A 828 16.46 4.32 18.41
CA PHE A 828 15.21 4.09 17.69
C PHE A 828 14.05 4.54 18.57
N THR A 829 13.05 5.15 17.95
CA THR A 829 11.92 5.74 18.67
C THR A 829 10.63 5.36 17.99
N ILE A 830 9.66 4.85 18.75
CA ILE A 830 8.37 4.41 18.25
C ILE A 830 7.30 5.22 18.99
N LEU A 831 6.61 6.08 18.23
CA LEU A 831 5.55 6.94 18.73
C LEU A 831 4.26 6.12 18.96
N TYR A 832 3.63 6.25 20.13
CA TYR A 832 2.30 5.66 20.43
C TYR A 832 1.25 6.74 20.68
N GLY A 833 0.16 6.74 19.91
CA GLY A 833 -0.94 7.70 20.04
C GLY A 833 -1.01 8.73 18.91
N SER A 834 -2.20 9.31 18.73
CA SER A 834 -2.46 10.44 17.82
C SER A 834 -2.22 11.80 18.46
N ASP A 835 -2.23 11.86 19.79
CA ASP A 835 -2.00 13.01 20.67
C ASP A 835 -0.54 13.18 21.12
N ALA A 836 0.37 12.48 20.44
CA ALA A 836 1.77 12.25 20.82
C ALA A 836 2.73 13.25 20.15
N ASP A 837 3.85 13.60 20.81
CA ASP A 837 4.86 14.53 20.27
C ASP A 837 5.89 13.80 19.40
N PRO A 838 5.92 14.06 18.07
CA PRO A 838 6.84 13.37 17.17
C PRO A 838 8.22 14.05 17.05
N GLU A 839 8.42 15.28 17.51
CA GLU A 839 9.57 16.10 17.10
C GLU A 839 10.84 15.69 17.85
N ALA A 840 10.80 15.68 19.18
CA ALA A 840 11.94 15.27 20.01
C ALA A 840 12.39 13.83 19.67
N LEU A 841 11.45 12.89 19.59
CA LEU A 841 11.72 11.50 19.23
C LEU A 841 12.34 11.37 17.82
N ARG A 842 11.86 12.13 16.83
CA ARG A 842 12.42 12.09 15.47
C ARG A 842 13.86 12.62 15.41
N GLU A 843 14.14 13.73 16.09
CA GLU A 843 15.48 14.33 16.08
C GLU A 843 16.50 13.48 16.86
N LEU A 844 16.09 12.85 17.98
CA LEU A 844 16.88 11.87 18.72
C LEU A 844 17.32 10.68 17.84
N ALA A 845 16.38 10.10 17.09
CA ALA A 845 16.69 8.99 16.19
C ALA A 845 17.57 9.43 15.00
N LYS A 846 17.29 10.60 14.41
CA LYS A 846 18.06 11.18 13.30
C LYS A 846 19.52 11.43 13.68
N ARG A 847 19.79 12.04 14.84
CA ARG A 847 21.15 12.36 15.32
C ARG A 847 22.03 11.15 15.62
N THR A 848 21.43 9.97 15.76
CA THR A 848 22.11 8.70 16.05
C THR A 848 22.10 7.73 14.88
N ASN A 849 21.70 8.18 13.68
CA ASN A 849 21.53 7.39 12.46
C ASN A 849 20.49 6.25 12.56
N GLY A 850 19.66 6.23 13.60
CA GLY A 850 18.61 5.25 13.81
C GLY A 850 17.36 5.52 12.96
N LYS A 851 16.19 5.13 13.48
CA LYS A 851 14.89 5.34 12.81
C LYS A 851 13.80 5.69 13.81
N TYR A 852 13.04 6.72 13.46
CA TYR A 852 11.75 7.04 14.05
C TYR A 852 10.65 6.29 13.30
N TYR A 853 9.71 5.72 14.04
CA TYR A 853 8.52 5.03 13.53
C TYR A 853 7.27 5.61 14.21
N LYS A 854 6.13 5.50 13.52
CA LYS A 854 4.81 5.58 14.18
C LYS A 854 4.35 4.15 14.46
N GLY A 855 4.14 3.81 15.73
CA GLY A 855 3.43 2.60 16.12
C GLY A 855 1.92 2.82 16.00
N SER A 856 1.18 1.73 15.80
CA SER A 856 -0.27 1.70 15.95
C SER A 856 -0.64 0.71 17.05
N PRO A 857 -1.64 1.01 17.91
CA PRO A 857 -2.19 0.03 18.85
C PRO A 857 -2.96 -1.12 18.17
N SER A 858 -3.20 -1.05 16.85
CA SER A 858 -3.91 -2.10 16.12
C SER A 858 -3.12 -3.43 16.09
N PHE A 859 -3.71 -4.47 16.70
CA PHE A 859 -3.22 -5.85 16.67
C PHE A 859 -2.95 -6.37 15.25
N PRO A 860 -2.06 -7.38 15.07
CA PRO A 860 -1.83 -8.02 13.78
C PRO A 860 -3.13 -8.60 13.19
N GLY A 861 -3.40 -8.28 11.93
CA GLY A 861 -4.53 -8.82 11.16
C GLY A 861 -5.38 -7.79 10.39
N ILE A 862 -5.25 -6.48 10.69
CA ILE A 862 -6.04 -5.42 10.03
C ILE A 862 -5.12 -4.47 9.23
N GLU A 863 -4.72 -4.90 8.03
CA GLU A 863 -3.92 -4.08 7.09
C GLU A 863 -4.80 -3.02 6.37
N ARG A 864 -4.96 -1.81 6.93
CA ARG A 864 -5.39 -0.63 6.13
C ARG A 864 -4.18 -0.05 5.39
N ARG A 865 -4.38 0.40 4.14
CA ARG A 865 -3.33 0.67 3.13
C ARG A 865 -2.57 2.01 3.26
N GLU A 866 -2.58 2.68 4.41
CA GLU A 866 -2.00 4.01 4.59
C GLU A 866 -0.90 4.05 5.67
N ASN A 867 0.37 4.20 5.24
CA ASN A 867 1.57 4.70 5.96
C ASN A 867 1.72 4.51 7.49
N ILE A 868 1.13 3.44 8.02
CA ILE A 868 1.31 2.93 9.38
C ILE A 868 2.06 1.61 9.21
N ASP A 869 3.34 1.60 9.60
CA ASP A 869 4.07 0.34 9.69
C ASP A 869 3.39 -0.51 10.77
N SER A 870 2.91 -1.70 10.41
CA SER A 870 2.35 -2.64 11.39
C SER A 870 3.39 -2.92 12.48
N ILE A 871 2.94 -3.26 13.69
CA ILE A 871 3.85 -3.43 14.83
C ILE A 871 4.96 -4.45 14.51
N HIS A 872 4.61 -5.55 13.84
CA HIS A 872 5.58 -6.51 13.31
C HIS A 872 6.51 -5.91 12.26
N LYS A 873 6.01 -5.12 11.29
CA LYS A 873 6.87 -4.46 10.28
C LYS A 873 7.87 -3.48 10.90
N VAL A 874 7.48 -2.75 11.95
CA VAL A 874 8.39 -1.90 12.73
C VAL A 874 9.52 -2.72 13.34
N PHE A 875 9.19 -3.83 14.01
CA PHE A 875 10.19 -4.64 14.71
C PHE A 875 11.00 -5.58 13.83
N THR A 876 10.47 -6.03 12.69
CA THR A 876 11.25 -6.69 11.64
C THR A 876 12.26 -5.72 11.02
N ASP A 877 11.88 -4.47 10.78
CA ASP A 877 12.81 -3.44 10.30
C ASP A 877 13.89 -3.10 11.34
N LEU A 878 13.54 -3.05 12.63
CA LEU A 878 14.51 -2.95 13.72
C LEU A 878 15.43 -4.16 13.83
N ALA A 879 14.92 -5.39 13.68
CA ALA A 879 15.71 -6.61 13.79
C ALA A 879 16.87 -6.64 12.78
N THR A 880 16.70 -6.06 11.58
CA THR A 880 17.78 -5.99 10.58
C THR A 880 18.95 -5.04 10.94
N PHE A 881 18.85 -4.26 12.02
CA PHE A 881 20.01 -3.54 12.56
C PHE A 881 20.88 -4.40 13.49
N PHE A 882 20.49 -5.65 13.78
CA PHE A 882 21.07 -6.50 14.84
C PHE A 882 21.53 -7.86 14.33
#